data_AF-A0A433SH08-F1
#
_entry.id   AF-A0A433SH08-F1
#
_cell.length_a   1.000
_cell.length_b   1.000
_cell.length_c   1.000
_cell.angle_alpha   90.00
_cell.angle_beta   90.00
_cell.angle_gamma   90.00
#
_symmetry.space_group_name_H-M   'P 1'
#
loop_
_entity.id
_entity.type
_entity.pdbx_description
1 polymer ?
#
loop_
_entity_poly.entity_id
_entity_poly.type
_entity_poly.pdbx_seq_one_letter_code
_entity_poly.pdbx_strand_id
1 'polypeptide(L)'
;MAQRATPPFKLKKLLYATTAGVIGAGCIVSNASAATFYTADASNSTTSTVGLSASTLGNGVLSNPSALTTGSNVFKYSAIIFTATSSGSFTFGQTYAPSDTVMILYNGVYDPSSPGTGAIVGNDDTSQATHRTTLGDPSLTTMCGTTNYCPQITFSVTAGITYTLFVSGYSISASNNLTLPFQFYSTGDVLFGGYTGRSPIDLMQPNYLGSELGVTVDPIFVGGTLKMDLVNGIYTDDFTLSNIASSNIDQNGNNSVFTGIFSDAVSGTPGVITIDNTGTGGSVRFEGINTYTGSTTLKGGTLVVSQDANLGDPTASLIFDGGALQTVASFSSARDVTLNSTGTVIVDAGTTFDLSGVVSGTGSWSKNGAGTLVLNADNIYTGTTTIDAGTLMVGDSSHPTAALSGGGSVIVNAGGTLGGYGSITADVNNSGIVAPGSAANVLSGTTGSLTIHGNYIGNNGALHLNGALGDDVSSVTDKLVIDGNASGTTYVTVSNVGGLGGQTLEGFEIIDVSGTSTDSAFVQGGRIVAGAYEYSLMKGNVSGLDPESWYLTSEYIITDQGGNKTQTGVYMMRPEGGTYSANLAAANNMFNMRLHDRLGEPQFADSLSAQDKVSSLWIRYDYGHNRSGDSSGQLTNKSDRSVVQVGGDIAQWSSNGSDRFHLGVMGGYGRVNIDTDSSLTGYRSSGKVDGYSLGVYGTWYANQEDKSGLYVDGWILWNDVNAKVNGSGLAEESYDIKGVTASLEAGYSFQIGQMNEEYGVWIQPQAQVTWMGAKADDHMEHNGTWVTSNRNNVQTRLGARGYLSNINSQASQNVVQPYLELNWIHNTKSYHVNMGGTEVSQDGAKDVGEVRIGMEANISRNTTLWFNVGHQMGSNSYRDTAAQFGLKYSF
;
A
#
# COMPACT_ATOMS: atom_id res chain seq x y z
N MET A 1 -4.04 -28.19 45.57
CA MET A 1 -3.64 -26.82 45.99
C MET A 1 -3.60 -25.93 44.77
N ALA A 2 -3.96 -24.65 44.90
CA ALA A 2 -4.08 -23.74 43.76
C ALA A 2 -2.89 -22.77 43.71
N GLN A 3 -2.33 -22.58 42.51
CA GLN A 3 -1.93 -21.27 41.98
C GLN A 3 -1.59 -21.42 40.48
N ARG A 4 -2.35 -20.72 39.62
CA ARG A 4 -1.93 -20.43 38.25
C ARG A 4 -1.11 -19.14 38.27
N ALA A 5 0.01 -19.10 37.56
CA ALA A 5 0.74 -17.88 37.26
C ALA A 5 0.96 -17.78 35.74
N THR A 6 0.56 -16.67 35.15
CA THR A 6 0.70 -16.36 33.72
C THR A 6 2.09 -15.78 33.40
N PRO A 7 2.57 -15.91 32.14
CA PRO A 7 3.93 -15.54 31.74
C PRO A 7 4.12 -14.02 31.50
N PRO A 8 5.38 -13.53 31.44
CA PRO A 8 5.67 -12.09 31.48
C PRO A 8 5.78 -11.41 30.10
N PHE A 9 5.20 -10.21 29.98
CA PHE A 9 5.55 -9.25 28.93
C PHE A 9 6.92 -8.58 29.22
N LYS A 10 7.79 -8.48 28.21
CA LYS A 10 9.05 -7.70 28.28
C LYS A 10 8.91 -6.34 27.60
N LEU A 11 8.83 -5.28 28.39
CA LEU A 11 8.97 -3.91 27.90
C LEU A 11 10.47 -3.59 27.68
N LYS A 12 10.83 -2.98 26.54
CA LYS A 12 12.20 -2.48 26.31
C LYS A 12 12.47 -1.23 27.16
N LYS A 13 13.66 -1.17 27.74
CA LYS A 13 14.16 -0.11 28.62
C LYS A 13 14.94 0.91 27.78
N LEU A 14 14.52 2.16 27.71
CA LEU A 14 15.37 3.26 27.26
C LEU A 14 16.13 3.81 28.48
N LEU A 15 17.44 4.05 28.34
CA LEU A 15 18.29 4.47 29.45
C LEU A 15 18.60 5.98 29.37
N TYR A 16 18.67 6.62 30.54
CA TYR A 16 19.02 8.02 30.71
C TYR A 16 20.47 8.35 30.32
N ALA A 17 20.68 9.58 29.85
CA ALA A 17 21.90 10.35 30.09
C ALA A 17 21.50 11.81 30.40
N THR A 18 22.07 12.40 31.46
CA THR A 18 21.73 13.74 31.98
C THR A 18 22.98 14.53 32.35
N THR A 19 22.79 15.85 32.58
CA THR A 19 23.74 16.86 33.11
C THR A 19 24.70 17.49 32.08
N ALA A 20 25.01 18.80 32.10
CA ALA A 20 24.57 19.92 32.96
C ALA A 20 24.47 21.24 32.15
N GLY A 21 23.48 22.11 32.39
CA GLY A 21 23.66 23.39 33.14
C GLY A 21 23.40 24.61 32.22
N VAL A 22 23.10 25.85 32.66
CA VAL A 22 22.87 26.41 34.01
C VAL A 22 22.08 27.75 33.91
N ILE A 23 21.04 27.91 34.75
CA ILE A 23 20.46 29.15 35.37
C ILE A 23 20.02 30.37 34.52
N GLY A 24 18.78 30.83 34.77
CA GLY A 24 18.26 32.18 34.43
C GLY A 24 16.73 32.26 34.29
N ALA A 25 15.93 31.92 35.30
CA ALA A 25 15.19 32.88 36.14
C ALA A 25 14.36 33.96 35.38
N GLY A 26 13.02 34.02 35.47
CA GLY A 26 12.04 33.15 36.15
C GLY A 26 10.63 33.77 36.23
N CYS A 27 9.67 33.03 36.82
CA CYS A 27 8.37 33.47 37.41
C CYS A 27 7.32 34.24 36.54
N ILE A 28 5.99 34.06 36.68
CA ILE A 28 5.13 32.99 37.25
C ILE A 28 3.66 33.28 36.82
N VAL A 29 2.87 32.23 36.46
CA VAL A 29 1.39 32.06 36.58
C VAL A 29 0.46 33.23 36.11
N SER A 30 -0.46 33.08 35.14
CA SER A 30 -1.73 32.29 35.15
C SER A 30 -2.38 32.34 33.74
N ASN A 31 -3.44 31.64 33.31
CA ASN A 31 -4.32 30.55 33.77
C ASN A 31 -5.00 29.95 32.48
N ALA A 32 -5.36 28.67 32.35
CA ALA A 32 -6.53 27.93 32.88
C ALA A 32 -7.91 28.58 32.61
N SER A 33 -8.93 27.92 32.04
CA SER A 33 -9.06 26.53 31.54
C SER A 33 -10.35 26.32 30.71
N ALA A 34 -10.43 25.18 30.01
CA ALA A 34 -11.50 24.67 29.14
C ALA A 34 -12.98 24.81 29.58
N ALA A 35 -13.88 24.66 28.60
CA ALA A 35 -15.30 24.31 28.79
C ALA A 35 -15.72 23.23 27.76
N THR A 36 -16.63 22.33 28.16
CA THR A 36 -16.99 21.10 27.44
C THR A 36 -18.47 21.11 27.02
N PHE A 37 -18.82 20.32 25.99
CA PHE A 37 -20.16 20.13 25.42
C PHE A 37 -21.25 19.68 26.41
N TYR A 38 -22.51 20.02 26.08
CA TYR A 38 -23.70 19.20 26.33
C TYR A 38 -24.74 19.37 25.20
N THR A 39 -25.54 18.33 24.97
CA THR A 39 -26.49 18.16 23.85
C THR A 39 -27.95 18.43 24.22
N ALA A 40 -28.77 18.87 23.26
CA ALA A 40 -30.23 18.64 23.24
C ALA A 40 -30.78 18.64 21.80
N ASP A 41 -31.89 17.94 21.59
CA ASP A 41 -32.49 17.54 20.30
C ASP A 41 -33.85 18.25 20.04
N ALA A 42 -34.37 18.09 18.81
CA ALA A 42 -35.78 18.03 18.39
C ALA A 42 -36.31 19.08 17.37
N SER A 43 -36.66 18.53 16.20
CA SER A 43 -37.87 18.77 15.38
C SER A 43 -38.19 20.13 14.72
N ASN A 44 -38.00 20.15 13.39
CA ASN A 44 -39.08 20.18 12.37
C ASN A 44 -40.30 21.13 12.57
N SER A 45 -40.45 22.14 11.70
CA SER A 45 -41.71 22.44 10.97
C SER A 45 -41.59 23.63 10.00
N THR A 46 -42.55 23.73 9.07
CA THR A 46 -42.57 24.63 7.90
C THR A 46 -43.56 25.82 8.07
N THR A 47 -43.63 26.66 7.03
CA THR A 47 -44.75 27.57 6.64
C THR A 47 -44.93 28.97 7.28
N SER A 48 -44.47 29.99 6.56
CA SER A 48 -45.31 30.88 5.71
C SER A 48 -46.41 31.82 6.27
N THR A 49 -46.06 33.12 6.35
CA THR A 49 -46.78 34.33 5.79
C THR A 49 -47.92 35.10 6.53
N VAL A 50 -47.92 36.43 6.26
CA VAL A 50 -49.00 37.47 6.27
C VAL A 50 -49.46 38.13 7.61
N GLY A 51 -49.07 39.41 7.82
CA GLY A 51 -49.94 40.57 7.48
C GLY A 51 -50.49 41.55 8.55
N LEU A 52 -50.16 42.85 8.38
CA LEU A 52 -51.03 44.07 8.54
C LEU A 52 -51.53 44.46 9.96
N SER A 53 -51.49 45.71 10.48
CA SER A 53 -51.78 47.05 9.91
C SER A 53 -51.75 48.20 10.97
N ALA A 54 -51.79 49.47 10.51
CA ALA A 54 -52.27 50.73 11.17
C ALA A 54 -51.56 51.26 12.46
N SER A 55 -50.89 52.44 12.49
CA SER A 55 -51.37 53.86 12.42
C SER A 55 -52.27 54.28 13.61
N THR A 56 -52.20 55.44 14.28
CA THR A 56 -51.65 56.81 14.04
C THR A 56 -51.71 57.58 15.39
N LEU A 57 -50.88 58.56 15.79
CA LEU A 57 -50.96 60.04 15.57
C LEU A 57 -50.30 60.76 16.80
N GLY A 58 -49.70 61.96 16.65
CA GLY A 58 -49.40 62.87 17.79
C GLY A 58 -48.12 63.73 17.71
N ASN A 59 -48.24 65.03 17.37
CA ASN A 59 -47.13 66.01 17.29
C ASN A 59 -46.63 66.53 18.66
N GLY A 60 -45.35 66.92 18.78
CA GLY A 60 -44.80 67.49 20.03
C GLY A 60 -43.32 67.97 20.05
N VAL A 61 -42.88 68.72 19.03
CA VAL A 61 -41.57 69.42 18.88
C VAL A 61 -41.24 70.35 20.08
N LEU A 62 -40.02 70.53 20.64
CA LEU A 62 -38.63 70.09 20.35
C LEU A 62 -37.72 70.26 21.63
N SER A 63 -36.63 69.49 21.82
CA SER A 63 -35.27 70.00 22.19
C SER A 63 -34.19 68.91 22.42
N ASN A 64 -33.17 68.90 21.54
CA ASN A 64 -31.77 68.47 21.71
C ASN A 64 -31.42 67.11 22.39
N PRO A 65 -30.98 66.09 21.63
CA PRO A 65 -30.23 64.95 22.14
C PRO A 65 -28.73 65.00 21.79
N SER A 66 -27.89 64.91 22.81
CA SER A 66 -26.52 64.39 22.65
C SER A 66 -26.55 62.86 22.52
N ALA A 67 -25.51 62.30 21.89
CA ALA A 67 -25.18 60.87 21.79
C ALA A 67 -26.08 59.97 20.91
N LEU A 68 -25.45 59.44 19.84
CA LEU A 68 -25.70 58.08 19.35
C LEU A 68 -24.47 57.58 18.60
N THR A 69 -23.82 56.54 19.14
CA THR A 69 -22.73 55.80 18.52
C THR A 69 -23.26 54.66 17.64
N THR A 70 -22.38 54.13 16.78
CA THR A 70 -22.54 52.93 15.92
C THR A 70 -23.56 53.05 14.78
N GLY A 71 -23.03 53.23 13.55
CA GLY A 71 -23.77 53.27 12.29
C GLY A 71 -22.85 53.68 11.14
N SER A 72 -21.98 52.78 10.68
CA SER A 72 -20.90 53.09 9.72
C SER A 72 -21.38 53.21 8.27
N ASN A 73 -22.14 54.25 7.96
CA ASN A 73 -22.35 54.73 6.58
C ASN A 73 -21.65 56.08 6.42
N VAL A 74 -20.52 56.10 5.70
CA VAL A 74 -19.72 57.32 5.48
C VAL A 74 -20.30 58.12 4.31
N PHE A 75 -21.00 59.21 4.61
CA PHE A 75 -21.35 60.21 3.61
C PHE A 75 -20.13 61.08 3.29
N LYS A 76 -19.70 61.12 2.03
CA LYS A 76 -18.69 62.07 1.55
C LYS A 76 -19.36 63.36 1.09
N TYR A 77 -19.08 64.47 1.77
CA TYR A 77 -19.42 65.81 1.29
C TYR A 77 -18.23 66.41 0.55
N SER A 78 -18.48 67.02 -0.61
CA SER A 78 -17.53 67.92 -1.27
C SER A 78 -18.03 69.36 -1.08
N ALA A 79 -17.20 70.21 -0.50
CA ALA A 79 -17.45 71.64 -0.40
C ALA A 79 -16.33 72.39 -1.16
N ILE A 80 -16.72 73.30 -2.06
CA ILE A 80 -15.80 74.24 -2.69
C ILE A 80 -15.97 75.58 -1.96
N ILE A 81 -14.87 76.11 -1.44
CA ILE A 81 -14.83 77.39 -0.71
C ILE A 81 -13.94 78.35 -1.49
N PHE A 82 -14.40 79.59 -1.66
CA PHE A 82 -13.63 80.70 -2.23
C PHE A 82 -13.39 81.78 -1.17
N THR A 83 -12.17 82.30 -1.10
CA THR A 83 -11.82 83.43 -0.23
C THR A 83 -10.94 84.40 -1.01
N ALA A 84 -11.34 85.67 -1.12
CA ALA A 84 -10.62 86.67 -1.91
C ALA A 84 -9.51 87.34 -1.09
N THR A 85 -8.29 87.42 -1.63
CA THR A 85 -7.13 88.04 -0.97
C THR A 85 -6.78 89.44 -1.50
N SER A 86 -7.49 89.92 -2.53
CA SER A 86 -7.45 91.32 -2.98
C SER A 86 -8.76 91.68 -3.72
N SER A 87 -9.04 92.97 -3.87
CA SER A 87 -10.33 93.46 -4.41
C SER A 87 -10.48 93.22 -5.92
N GLY A 88 -11.38 92.31 -6.29
CA GLY A 88 -11.85 92.07 -7.65
C GLY A 88 -13.32 91.64 -7.66
N SER A 89 -14.07 92.00 -8.71
CA SER A 89 -15.51 91.74 -8.81
C SER A 89 -15.81 90.41 -9.51
N PHE A 90 -16.68 89.60 -8.91
CA PHE A 90 -17.35 88.48 -9.56
C PHE A 90 -18.86 88.75 -9.63
N THR A 91 -19.53 88.29 -10.69
CA THR A 91 -20.97 88.52 -10.88
C THR A 91 -21.75 87.20 -10.93
N PHE A 92 -22.31 86.82 -9.79
CA PHE A 92 -23.61 86.15 -9.71
C PHE A 92 -24.50 87.02 -8.80
N GLY A 93 -25.82 87.00 -9.00
CA GLY A 93 -26.70 88.02 -8.41
C GLY A 93 -26.61 88.12 -6.88
N GLN A 94 -26.56 89.36 -6.39
CA GLN A 94 -26.37 89.81 -4.98
C GLN A 94 -24.92 90.01 -4.51
N THR A 95 -24.70 91.12 -3.80
CA THR A 95 -23.40 91.57 -3.30
C THR A 95 -23.18 91.10 -1.86
N TYR A 96 -22.01 90.51 -1.59
CA TYR A 96 -21.61 90.01 -0.26
C TYR A 96 -20.38 90.74 0.27
N ALA A 97 -20.15 90.67 1.58
CA ALA A 97 -19.01 91.32 2.23
C ALA A 97 -17.73 90.46 2.15
N PRO A 98 -16.51 91.02 2.35
CA PRO A 98 -15.24 90.30 2.19
C PRO A 98 -14.99 89.11 3.14
N SER A 99 -15.93 88.80 4.03
CA SER A 99 -15.87 87.72 5.02
C SER A 99 -16.86 86.58 4.74
N ASP A 100 -17.70 86.70 3.72
CA ASP A 100 -18.79 85.74 3.47
C ASP A 100 -18.29 84.51 2.69
N THR A 101 -18.66 83.32 3.16
CA THR A 101 -18.25 82.03 2.59
C THR A 101 -19.42 81.39 1.86
N VAL A 102 -19.26 81.09 0.56
CA VAL A 102 -20.27 80.37 -0.23
C VAL A 102 -19.95 78.87 -0.25
N MET A 103 -20.91 78.04 0.16
CA MET A 103 -20.86 76.58 -0.03
C MET A 103 -21.77 76.16 -1.19
N ILE A 104 -21.26 75.27 -2.04
CA ILE A 104 -22.06 74.49 -2.98
C ILE A 104 -21.99 73.03 -2.54
N LEU A 105 -23.14 72.45 -2.21
CA LEU A 105 -23.28 71.05 -1.79
C LEU A 105 -23.82 70.22 -2.95
N TYR A 106 -23.16 69.10 -3.24
CA TYR A 106 -23.66 68.07 -4.17
C TYR A 106 -24.01 66.82 -3.35
N ASN A 107 -25.12 66.15 -3.67
CA ASN A 107 -25.59 64.98 -2.92
C ASN A 107 -26.20 63.93 -3.87
N GLY A 108 -25.85 62.66 -3.65
CA GLY A 108 -26.34 61.54 -4.45
C GLY A 108 -25.94 60.21 -3.82
N VAL A 109 -26.87 59.26 -3.79
CA VAL A 109 -26.70 57.93 -3.18
C VAL A 109 -26.78 56.85 -4.26
N TYR A 110 -25.97 55.80 -4.12
CA TYR A 110 -26.00 54.60 -4.97
C TYR A 110 -26.58 53.42 -4.17
N ASP A 111 -27.59 52.77 -4.72
CA ASP A 111 -28.24 51.57 -4.16
C ASP A 111 -28.12 50.42 -5.20
N PRO A 112 -27.52 49.27 -4.85
CA PRO A 112 -27.33 48.16 -5.79
C PRO A 112 -28.59 47.30 -6.05
N SER A 113 -29.74 47.55 -5.40
CA SER A 113 -30.78 46.53 -5.21
C SER A 113 -32.06 46.63 -6.08
N SER A 114 -32.15 47.57 -7.04
CA SER A 114 -33.36 47.68 -7.89
C SER A 114 -33.10 48.24 -9.31
N PRO A 115 -33.48 47.53 -10.39
CA PRO A 115 -33.53 48.06 -11.75
C PRO A 115 -34.92 48.63 -12.06
N GLY A 116 -35.15 49.92 -11.77
CA GLY A 116 -36.47 50.52 -12.04
C GLY A 116 -36.58 52.03 -11.84
N THR A 117 -36.62 52.77 -12.95
CA THR A 117 -37.34 54.03 -13.17
C THR A 117 -37.94 54.78 -11.96
N GLY A 118 -37.50 56.02 -11.71
CA GLY A 118 -38.40 56.99 -11.04
C GLY A 118 -37.77 58.24 -10.40
N ALA A 119 -38.00 59.39 -11.02
CA ALA A 119 -38.19 60.70 -10.38
C ALA A 119 -37.14 61.22 -9.36
N ILE A 120 -36.24 62.08 -9.87
CA ILE A 120 -35.73 63.20 -9.05
C ILE A 120 -36.88 64.19 -8.85
N VAL A 121 -37.38 64.32 -7.63
CA VAL A 121 -38.29 65.40 -7.25
C VAL A 121 -37.45 66.61 -6.85
N GLY A 122 -37.39 67.61 -7.73
CA GLY A 122 -36.85 68.92 -7.38
C GLY A 122 -37.77 69.63 -6.38
N ASN A 123 -37.20 70.27 -5.37
CA ASN A 123 -37.94 71.19 -4.51
C ASN A 123 -37.91 72.60 -5.14
N ASP A 124 -39.00 73.34 -4.96
CA ASP A 124 -39.22 74.66 -5.53
C ASP A 124 -38.13 75.69 -5.18
N ASP A 125 -37.71 76.46 -6.19
CA ASP A 125 -37.66 77.91 -6.02
C ASP A 125 -38.60 78.55 -7.05
N THR A 126 -39.45 79.47 -6.59
CA THR A 126 -40.64 79.93 -7.29
C THR A 126 -40.50 81.39 -7.71
N SER A 127 -39.95 81.65 -8.90
CA SER A 127 -40.32 82.87 -9.63
C SER A 127 -40.07 82.86 -11.15
N GLN A 128 -41.11 83.30 -11.88
CA GLN A 128 -41.09 83.93 -13.21
C GLN A 128 -40.92 83.08 -14.50
N ALA A 129 -42.08 82.57 -14.94
CA ALA A 129 -42.71 82.91 -16.23
C ALA A 129 -42.13 82.41 -17.59
N THR A 130 -42.90 81.47 -18.17
CA THR A 130 -43.35 81.41 -19.58
C THR A 130 -42.34 81.27 -20.73
N HIS A 131 -42.29 80.07 -21.34
CA HIS A 131 -42.86 79.88 -22.70
C HIS A 131 -43.20 78.40 -23.00
N ARG A 132 -44.20 78.16 -23.87
CA ARG A 132 -44.59 76.82 -24.38
C ARG A 132 -43.98 76.56 -25.77
N THR A 133 -43.62 75.31 -26.05
CA THR A 133 -43.91 74.64 -27.34
C THR A 133 -43.89 73.09 -27.23
N THR A 134 -44.43 72.41 -28.23
CA THR A 134 -44.98 71.03 -28.17
C THR A 134 -44.09 69.98 -28.87
N LEU A 135 -44.25 68.70 -28.51
CA LEU A 135 -43.59 67.53 -29.15
C LEU A 135 -43.95 67.35 -30.65
N GLY A 136 -43.03 66.77 -31.43
CA GLY A 136 -43.32 66.25 -32.77
C GLY A 136 -42.13 65.67 -33.56
N ASP A 137 -41.84 64.37 -33.36
CA ASP A 137 -41.24 63.41 -34.33
C ASP A 137 -39.72 63.59 -34.73
N PRO A 138 -39.08 62.67 -35.50
CA PRO A 138 -38.26 61.61 -34.90
C PRO A 138 -36.80 61.54 -35.44
N SER A 139 -36.11 60.43 -35.13
CA SER A 139 -34.73 60.03 -35.50
C SER A 139 -33.62 60.58 -34.60
N LEU A 140 -33.03 59.68 -33.80
CA LEU A 140 -31.97 59.97 -32.84
C LEU A 140 -30.75 59.10 -33.20
N THR A 141 -30.07 59.50 -34.26
CA THR A 141 -28.78 58.95 -34.69
C THR A 141 -27.83 60.11 -35.01
N THR A 142 -26.57 59.98 -34.62
CA THR A 142 -25.45 60.92 -34.87
C THR A 142 -25.37 62.20 -34.01
N MET A 143 -24.48 62.09 -33.02
CA MET A 143 -23.66 63.09 -32.33
C MET A 143 -23.56 64.54 -32.87
N CYS A 144 -23.66 65.47 -31.91
CA CYS A 144 -22.86 66.71 -31.75
C CYS A 144 -22.75 67.73 -32.91
N GLY A 145 -23.57 68.77 -32.82
CA GLY A 145 -23.43 70.08 -33.48
C GLY A 145 -24.80 70.74 -33.68
N THR A 146 -25.05 72.01 -33.35
CA THR A 146 -24.18 73.13 -32.96
C THR A 146 -24.93 74.13 -32.06
N THR A 147 -24.25 74.72 -31.06
CA THR A 147 -24.68 75.84 -30.17
C THR A 147 -25.93 75.64 -29.29
N ASN A 148 -25.96 76.02 -28.00
CA ASN A 148 -24.92 76.37 -27.01
C ASN A 148 -25.53 76.25 -25.58
N TYR A 149 -24.68 76.20 -24.55
CA TYR A 149 -24.99 76.05 -23.11
C TYR A 149 -25.23 74.62 -22.55
N CYS A 150 -24.17 73.80 -22.59
CA CYS A 150 -23.71 73.18 -21.34
C CYS A 150 -23.15 74.28 -20.41
N PRO A 151 -23.20 74.15 -19.08
CA PRO A 151 -22.57 75.11 -18.18
C PRO A 151 -21.04 75.08 -18.34
N GLN A 152 -20.48 76.06 -19.04
CA GLN A 152 -19.04 76.35 -19.00
C GLN A 152 -18.74 77.30 -17.85
N ILE A 153 -17.73 76.94 -17.03
CA ILE A 153 -17.11 77.86 -16.08
C ILE A 153 -16.00 78.61 -16.84
N THR A 154 -16.23 79.89 -17.15
CA THR A 154 -15.28 80.72 -17.90
C THR A 154 -14.42 81.54 -16.95
N PHE A 155 -13.10 81.34 -16.99
CA PHE A 155 -12.14 82.16 -16.26
C PHE A 155 -11.53 83.22 -17.21
N SER A 156 -11.65 84.49 -16.86
CA SER A 156 -10.98 85.60 -17.55
C SER A 156 -9.68 85.96 -16.82
N VAL A 157 -8.54 85.64 -17.40
CA VAL A 157 -7.22 85.84 -16.77
C VAL A 157 -6.52 87.05 -17.38
N THR A 158 -6.17 88.05 -16.57
CA THR A 158 -5.38 89.20 -17.03
C THR A 158 -3.89 88.84 -17.06
N ALA A 159 -3.20 89.19 -18.15
CA ALA A 159 -1.78 88.89 -18.33
C ALA A 159 -0.92 89.54 -17.21
N GLY A 160 -0.06 88.74 -16.58
CA GLY A 160 0.89 89.19 -15.55
C GLY A 160 0.47 88.97 -14.09
N ILE A 161 -0.70 88.36 -13.82
CA ILE A 161 -1.12 87.99 -12.45
C ILE A 161 -1.11 86.48 -12.28
N THR A 162 -0.47 86.00 -11.20
CA THR A 162 -0.43 84.58 -10.82
C THR A 162 -1.65 84.22 -9.98
N TYR A 163 -2.33 83.13 -10.32
CA TYR A 163 -3.45 82.57 -9.55
C TYR A 163 -3.05 81.20 -9.02
N THR A 164 -3.33 80.92 -7.74
CA THR A 164 -3.06 79.62 -7.12
C THR A 164 -4.37 78.92 -6.79
N LEU A 165 -4.64 77.80 -7.46
CA LEU A 165 -5.76 76.93 -7.16
C LEU A 165 -5.30 75.86 -6.15
N PHE A 166 -5.94 75.77 -4.99
CA PHE A 166 -5.73 74.66 -4.06
C PHE A 166 -6.71 73.52 -4.38
N VAL A 167 -6.19 72.47 -5.00
CA VAL A 167 -6.79 71.13 -5.03
C VAL A 167 -5.81 70.18 -4.36
N SER A 168 -6.28 69.29 -3.49
CA SER A 168 -5.45 68.18 -2.98
C SER A 168 -5.39 67.07 -4.03
N GLY A 169 -4.33 67.05 -4.83
CA GLY A 169 -4.11 66.14 -5.96
C GLY A 169 -3.37 66.85 -7.10
N TYR A 170 -2.39 66.20 -7.74
CA TYR A 170 -1.29 66.88 -8.45
C TYR A 170 -1.62 67.44 -9.87
N SER A 171 -0.66 68.19 -10.43
CA SER A 171 -0.81 69.13 -11.56
C SER A 171 0.25 68.96 -12.66
N ILE A 172 -0.01 69.38 -13.92
CA ILE A 172 1.05 69.65 -14.94
C ILE A 172 0.77 70.91 -15.78
N SER A 173 1.84 71.67 -16.04
CA SER A 173 2.04 72.73 -17.07
C SER A 173 3.42 72.42 -17.70
N ALA A 174 3.76 72.68 -18.97
CA ALA A 174 3.45 73.84 -19.80
C ALA A 174 3.46 73.56 -21.33
N SER A 175 3.27 74.62 -22.12
CA SER A 175 2.91 74.63 -23.55
C SER A 175 4.07 74.55 -24.55
N ASN A 176 3.84 73.92 -25.71
CA ASN A 176 3.75 74.59 -27.02
C ASN A 176 3.25 73.65 -28.14
N ASN A 177 2.63 74.24 -29.18
CA ASN A 177 1.86 73.53 -30.22
C ASN A 177 2.58 72.38 -30.95
N LEU A 178 1.96 71.20 -30.97
CA LEU A 178 2.19 70.17 -31.99
C LEU A 178 0.91 69.33 -32.20
N THR A 179 0.54 69.08 -33.45
CA THR A 179 -0.55 68.15 -33.80
C THR A 179 0.04 66.78 -34.11
N LEU A 180 -0.33 65.75 -33.35
CA LEU A 180 -0.06 64.34 -33.64
C LEU A 180 -1.32 63.50 -33.35
N PRO A 181 -1.56 62.39 -34.07
CA PRO A 181 -2.72 61.55 -33.87
C PRO A 181 -2.51 60.66 -32.63
N PHE A 182 -3.32 60.85 -31.60
CA PHE A 182 -3.37 59.93 -30.46
C PHE A 182 -4.75 59.29 -30.39
N GLN A 183 -4.79 58.00 -30.77
CA GLN A 183 -5.80 57.07 -30.29
C GLN A 183 -5.59 56.89 -28.78
N PHE A 184 -6.66 56.73 -28.02
CA PHE A 184 -6.56 56.31 -26.62
C PHE A 184 -6.08 54.85 -26.57
N TYR A 185 -4.80 54.66 -26.26
CA TYR A 185 -4.30 53.44 -25.66
C TYR A 185 -4.31 53.63 -24.15
N SER A 186 -5.09 52.83 -23.42
CA SER A 186 -5.03 52.76 -21.96
C SER A 186 -3.81 51.94 -21.54
N THR A 187 -2.63 52.55 -21.57
CA THR A 187 -1.38 51.97 -21.09
C THR A 187 -0.62 52.99 -20.25
N GLY A 188 -0.43 52.70 -18.97
CA GLY A 188 0.41 53.46 -18.04
C GLY A 188 -0.33 54.53 -17.24
N ASP A 189 -0.81 54.17 -16.04
CA ASP A 189 -1.11 55.15 -15.01
C ASP A 189 0.21 55.76 -14.50
N VAL A 190 0.36 57.08 -14.67
CA VAL A 190 1.50 57.83 -14.14
C VAL A 190 1.15 58.37 -12.76
N LEU A 191 1.49 57.59 -11.73
CA LEU A 191 1.46 58.01 -10.33
C LEU A 191 2.64 58.96 -10.03
N PHE A 192 2.35 60.24 -9.76
CA PHE A 192 3.27 61.11 -9.03
C PHE A 192 2.55 61.94 -7.97
N GLY A 193 2.81 61.60 -6.71
CA GLY A 193 2.12 62.20 -5.55
C GLY A 193 2.64 61.76 -4.18
N GLY A 194 3.95 61.53 -4.05
CA GLY A 194 4.66 61.49 -2.76
C GLY A 194 4.08 60.63 -1.63
N TYR A 195 4.19 59.29 -1.74
CA TYR A 195 4.13 58.40 -0.58
C TYR A 195 5.55 58.02 -0.14
N THR A 196 5.89 58.35 1.11
CA THR A 196 7.00 57.69 1.81
C THR A 196 6.48 56.39 2.41
N GLY A 197 6.68 55.27 1.71
CA GLY A 197 6.36 53.95 2.23
C GLY A 197 5.87 53.01 1.13
N ARG A 198 6.83 52.27 0.57
CA ARG A 198 6.67 51.12 -0.35
C ARG A 198 6.22 51.43 -1.79
N SER A 199 6.66 50.55 -2.69
CA SER A 199 6.30 50.53 -4.10
C SER A 199 5.64 49.19 -4.43
N PRO A 200 4.60 49.15 -5.28
CA PRO A 200 4.09 47.89 -5.82
C PRO A 200 5.15 47.21 -6.70
N ILE A 201 5.01 45.91 -6.89
CA ILE A 201 5.80 45.13 -7.83
C ILE A 201 5.22 45.42 -9.22
N ASP A 202 5.99 46.09 -10.08
CA ASP A 202 5.53 46.55 -11.39
C ASP A 202 6.64 46.50 -12.46
N LEU A 203 6.37 47.01 -13.66
CA LEU A 203 7.33 47.02 -14.77
C LEU A 203 8.33 48.20 -14.75
N MET A 204 8.26 49.11 -13.76
CA MET A 204 9.16 50.27 -13.65
C MET A 204 10.55 49.91 -13.12
N GLN A 205 10.67 48.79 -12.37
CA GLN A 205 11.96 48.23 -11.98
C GLN A 205 12.15 46.81 -12.52
N PRO A 206 13.40 46.38 -12.82
CA PRO A 206 13.65 45.07 -13.40
C PRO A 206 13.45 43.92 -12.40
N ASN A 207 13.67 44.15 -11.10
CA ASN A 207 13.48 43.18 -10.02
C ASN A 207 13.16 43.92 -8.71
N TYR A 208 12.25 43.35 -7.93
CA TYR A 208 11.97 43.72 -6.53
C TYR A 208 12.48 42.60 -5.63
N LEU A 209 13.11 42.88 -4.49
CA LEU A 209 13.68 41.83 -3.64
C LEU A 209 12.68 41.29 -2.62
N GLY A 210 12.72 39.98 -2.37
CA GLY A 210 11.92 39.34 -1.32
C GLY A 210 12.17 39.96 0.06
N SER A 211 13.44 40.23 0.41
CA SER A 211 13.83 40.88 1.67
C SER A 211 13.29 42.30 1.86
N GLU A 212 12.76 42.93 0.81
CA GLU A 212 12.19 44.27 0.82
C GLU A 212 10.66 44.30 0.93
N LEU A 213 10.00 43.13 0.82
CA LEU A 213 8.56 42.98 1.06
C LEU A 213 8.20 43.43 2.47
N GLY A 214 7.11 44.19 2.59
CA GLY A 214 6.66 44.69 3.88
C GLY A 214 7.61 45.72 4.50
N VAL A 215 8.60 46.25 3.76
CA VAL A 215 9.41 47.41 4.19
C VAL A 215 9.50 48.51 3.13
N THR A 216 9.94 48.18 1.92
CA THR A 216 10.09 49.10 0.76
C THR A 216 9.37 48.60 -0.49
N VAL A 217 8.80 47.39 -0.45
CA VAL A 217 7.97 46.79 -1.51
C VAL A 217 6.63 46.36 -0.91
N ASP A 218 5.54 46.63 -1.61
CA ASP A 218 4.19 46.19 -1.25
C ASP A 218 3.86 44.83 -1.90
N PRO A 219 3.04 43.97 -1.26
CA PRO A 219 2.60 42.69 -1.80
C PRO A 219 1.49 42.88 -2.87
N ILE A 220 1.72 43.78 -3.82
CA ILE A 220 0.79 44.13 -4.89
C ILE A 220 1.53 43.95 -6.21
N PHE A 221 1.15 42.94 -6.99
CA PHE A 221 1.64 42.76 -8.35
C PHE A 221 0.76 43.55 -9.33
N VAL A 222 1.31 44.64 -9.87
CA VAL A 222 0.79 45.35 -11.05
C VAL A 222 1.56 44.92 -12.32
N GLY A 223 2.64 44.16 -12.15
CA GLY A 223 3.47 43.52 -13.16
C GLY A 223 4.81 43.11 -12.56
N GLY A 224 5.85 42.99 -13.38
CA GLY A 224 7.22 42.88 -12.87
C GLY A 224 7.60 41.55 -12.22
N THR A 225 8.78 41.52 -11.59
CA THR A 225 9.36 40.33 -10.97
C THR A 225 9.73 40.57 -9.51
N LEU A 226 9.16 39.78 -8.61
CA LEU A 226 9.63 39.57 -7.25
C LEU A 226 10.72 38.51 -7.27
N LYS A 227 11.92 38.83 -6.79
CA LYS A 227 13.10 37.97 -6.83
C LYS A 227 13.46 37.50 -5.42
N MET A 228 13.47 36.19 -5.22
CA MET A 228 13.71 35.58 -3.92
C MET A 228 15.22 35.64 -3.59
N ASP A 229 15.62 36.55 -2.70
CA ASP A 229 17.01 36.76 -2.30
C ASP A 229 17.34 36.13 -0.92
N LEU A 230 16.31 35.85 -0.11
CA LEU A 230 16.45 35.15 1.17
C LEU A 230 16.46 33.63 1.00
N VAL A 231 17.50 32.98 1.54
CA VAL A 231 17.59 31.52 1.66
C VAL A 231 16.56 31.03 2.68
N ASN A 232 15.61 30.19 2.26
CA ASN A 232 14.47 29.73 3.07
C ASN A 232 13.60 30.90 3.60
N GLY A 233 13.39 31.93 2.78
CA GLY A 233 12.54 33.06 3.14
C GLY A 233 11.08 32.64 3.40
N ILE A 234 10.43 33.25 4.40
CA ILE A 234 9.03 33.01 4.73
C ILE A 234 8.28 34.34 4.60
N TYR A 235 7.22 34.35 3.81
CA TYR A 235 6.46 35.53 3.42
C TYR A 235 5.01 35.38 3.89
N THR A 236 4.61 36.21 4.84
CA THR A 236 3.34 36.09 5.56
C THR A 236 2.26 37.05 5.08
N ASP A 237 2.62 38.02 4.23
CA ASP A 237 1.69 38.99 3.67
C ASP A 237 0.75 38.35 2.64
N ASP A 238 -0.48 38.86 2.55
CA ASP A 238 -1.41 38.54 1.47
C ASP A 238 -1.08 39.37 0.22
N PHE A 239 -1.12 38.72 -0.95
CA PHE A 239 -0.76 39.29 -2.23
C PHE A 239 -1.99 39.52 -3.12
N THR A 240 -1.97 40.64 -3.86
CA THR A 240 -2.97 40.95 -4.88
C THR A 240 -2.34 40.95 -6.28
N LEU A 241 -3.03 40.32 -7.24
CA LEU A 241 -2.54 40.07 -8.60
C LEU A 241 -3.35 40.86 -9.63
N SER A 242 -2.68 41.71 -10.41
CA SER A 242 -3.26 42.39 -11.56
C SER A 242 -3.22 41.52 -12.82
N ASN A 243 -4.00 41.88 -13.84
CA ASN A 243 -3.99 41.26 -15.17
C ASN A 243 -3.23 42.10 -16.22
N ILE A 244 -2.69 43.26 -15.85
CA ILE A 244 -2.09 44.23 -16.79
C ILE A 244 -0.77 43.70 -17.37
N ALA A 245 -0.04 42.88 -16.61
CA ALA A 245 1.16 42.16 -17.01
C ALA A 245 1.34 40.90 -16.16
N SER A 246 2.26 40.00 -16.54
CA SER A 246 2.58 38.81 -15.75
C SER A 246 3.14 39.17 -14.37
N SER A 247 2.52 38.65 -13.30
CA SER A 247 3.03 38.72 -11.93
C SER A 247 4.08 37.64 -11.73
N ASN A 248 5.37 37.97 -11.79
CA ASN A 248 6.45 36.98 -11.79
C ASN A 248 7.11 36.81 -10.42
N ILE A 249 7.29 35.57 -9.97
CA ILE A 249 8.12 35.20 -8.81
C ILE A 249 9.34 34.43 -9.34
N ASP A 250 10.50 35.08 -9.34
CA ASP A 250 11.80 34.48 -9.67
C ASP A 250 12.43 33.86 -8.42
N GLN A 251 12.46 32.53 -8.36
CA GLN A 251 13.05 31.76 -7.27
C GLN A 251 14.54 32.03 -7.07
N ASN A 252 15.26 32.45 -8.12
CA ASN A 252 16.67 32.85 -8.05
C ASN A 252 17.59 31.80 -7.35
N GLY A 253 17.26 30.51 -7.50
CA GLY A 253 17.96 29.38 -6.86
C GLY A 253 17.68 29.18 -5.37
N ASN A 254 16.83 30.00 -4.75
CA ASN A 254 16.48 29.95 -3.33
C ASN A 254 15.19 29.17 -3.08
N ASN A 255 15.10 28.55 -1.91
CA ASN A 255 13.84 28.00 -1.39
C ASN A 255 13.08 29.11 -0.64
N SER A 256 11.75 29.13 -0.73
CA SER A 256 10.89 30.11 -0.05
C SER A 256 9.48 29.58 0.20
N VAL A 257 8.78 30.14 1.20
CA VAL A 257 7.41 29.75 1.58
C VAL A 257 6.53 31.00 1.65
N PHE A 258 5.39 30.97 0.96
CA PHE A 258 4.33 31.98 1.08
C PHE A 258 3.17 31.37 1.88
N THR A 259 2.88 31.96 3.04
CA THR A 259 1.81 31.50 3.94
C THR A 259 0.56 32.38 3.88
N GLY A 260 0.68 33.61 3.37
CA GLY A 260 -0.47 34.44 2.98
C GLY A 260 -1.13 33.93 1.70
N ILE A 261 -2.24 34.57 1.31
CA ILE A 261 -3.01 34.20 0.11
C ILE A 261 -2.65 35.08 -1.09
N PHE A 262 -2.79 34.54 -2.30
CA PHE A 262 -2.82 35.30 -3.54
C PHE A 262 -4.28 35.47 -3.99
N SER A 263 -4.67 36.67 -4.38
CA SER A 263 -6.04 37.04 -4.80
C SER A 263 -6.03 37.98 -6.00
N ASP A 264 -7.14 38.07 -6.75
CA ASP A 264 -7.27 39.07 -7.82
C ASP A 264 -7.27 40.50 -7.23
N ALA A 265 -6.49 41.40 -7.82
CA ALA A 265 -6.47 42.82 -7.42
C ALA A 265 -7.77 43.56 -7.76
N VAL A 266 -8.53 43.07 -8.74
CA VAL A 266 -9.86 43.56 -9.11
C VAL A 266 -10.79 42.37 -9.32
N SER A 267 -11.89 42.34 -8.58
CA SER A 267 -12.87 41.25 -8.67
C SER A 267 -13.40 41.05 -10.09
N GLY A 268 -13.42 39.80 -10.56
CA GLY A 268 -13.80 39.44 -11.94
C GLY A 268 -12.75 39.76 -13.00
N THR A 269 -11.54 40.15 -12.61
CA THR A 269 -10.41 40.43 -13.49
C THR A 269 -9.27 39.44 -13.16
N PRO A 270 -9.07 38.37 -13.96
CA PRO A 270 -8.17 37.28 -13.60
C PRO A 270 -6.71 37.71 -13.40
N GLY A 271 -6.24 37.68 -12.15
CA GLY A 271 -4.85 37.86 -11.80
C GLY A 271 -4.05 36.61 -12.15
N VAL A 272 -3.01 36.77 -12.98
CA VAL A 272 -2.15 35.67 -13.42
C VAL A 272 -0.84 35.65 -12.64
N ILE A 273 -0.30 34.47 -12.39
CA ILE A 273 0.98 34.28 -11.70
C ILE A 273 1.94 33.43 -12.53
N THR A 274 3.21 33.82 -12.53
CA THR A 274 4.31 33.11 -13.17
C THR A 274 5.37 32.78 -12.13
N ILE A 275 5.80 31.53 -12.09
CA ILE A 275 6.92 31.04 -11.31
C ILE A 275 8.08 30.82 -12.28
N ASP A 276 9.14 31.61 -12.11
CA ASP A 276 10.36 31.56 -12.92
C ASP A 276 11.55 31.23 -12.01
N ASN A 277 12.68 30.88 -12.61
CA ASN A 277 13.92 30.75 -11.84
C ASN A 277 15.14 31.04 -12.70
N THR A 278 15.80 32.16 -12.40
CA THR A 278 17.05 32.58 -13.05
C THR A 278 18.31 32.01 -12.39
N GLY A 279 18.18 31.32 -11.24
CA GLY A 279 19.28 30.68 -10.52
C GLY A 279 19.31 29.16 -10.67
N THR A 280 20.24 28.50 -9.97
CA THR A 280 20.35 27.03 -9.99
C THR A 280 19.63 26.40 -8.78
N GLY A 281 18.63 25.55 -9.02
CA GLY A 281 17.84 24.93 -7.94
C GLY A 281 16.68 25.83 -7.49
N GLY A 282 16.39 25.87 -6.20
CA GLY A 282 15.32 26.70 -5.65
C GLY A 282 13.92 26.07 -5.72
N SER A 283 13.03 26.59 -4.87
CA SER A 283 11.62 26.26 -4.82
C SER A 283 10.79 27.37 -4.18
N VAL A 284 9.53 27.49 -4.57
CA VAL A 284 8.54 28.33 -3.89
C VAL A 284 7.40 27.45 -3.45
N ARG A 285 7.05 27.51 -2.17
CA ARG A 285 5.94 26.76 -1.58
C ARG A 285 4.77 27.68 -1.31
N PHE A 286 3.58 27.32 -1.79
CA PHE A 286 2.34 28.01 -1.45
C PHE A 286 1.57 27.19 -0.41
N GLU A 287 1.29 27.79 0.74
CA GLU A 287 0.50 27.16 1.81
C GLU A 287 -0.90 27.76 1.93
N GLY A 288 -1.07 29.03 1.55
CA GLY A 288 -2.35 29.74 1.55
C GLY A 288 -3.42 29.12 0.64
N ILE A 289 -4.69 29.33 1.01
CA ILE A 289 -5.85 29.06 0.15
C ILE A 289 -5.99 30.25 -0.79
N ASN A 290 -5.52 30.09 -2.02
CA ASN A 290 -5.45 31.16 -3.00
C ASN A 290 -6.77 31.31 -3.74
N THR A 291 -7.11 32.55 -4.09
CA THR A 291 -8.41 32.91 -4.70
C THR A 291 -8.27 33.75 -5.97
N TYR A 292 -7.07 33.82 -6.56
CA TYR A 292 -6.91 34.41 -7.89
C TYR A 292 -7.56 33.52 -8.95
N THR A 293 -8.13 34.14 -9.99
CA THR A 293 -8.89 33.43 -11.03
C THR A 293 -8.11 33.26 -12.34
N GLY A 294 -6.89 33.79 -12.44
CA GLY A 294 -6.01 33.62 -13.60
C GLY A 294 -5.10 32.39 -13.52
N SER A 295 -4.44 32.06 -14.63
CA SER A 295 -3.60 30.87 -14.75
C SER A 295 -2.32 30.95 -13.91
N THR A 296 -1.85 29.76 -13.48
CA THR A 296 -0.51 29.57 -12.90
C THR A 296 0.45 29.10 -13.98
N THR A 297 1.55 29.83 -14.23
CA THR A 297 2.57 29.45 -15.23
C THR A 297 3.87 29.06 -14.56
N LEU A 298 4.38 27.86 -14.86
CA LEU A 298 5.62 27.29 -14.34
C LEU A 298 6.70 27.32 -15.43
N LYS A 299 7.48 28.40 -15.44
CA LYS A 299 8.54 28.66 -16.43
C LYS A 299 9.91 28.15 -16.00
N GLY A 300 10.17 28.11 -14.69
CA GLY A 300 11.41 27.58 -14.13
C GLY A 300 11.29 27.27 -12.64
N GLY A 301 12.25 26.50 -12.11
CA GLY A 301 12.27 26.12 -10.70
C GLY A 301 11.15 25.16 -10.32
N THR A 302 10.82 25.08 -9.02
CA THR A 302 9.78 24.17 -8.50
C THR A 302 8.72 24.92 -7.70
N LEU A 303 7.45 24.85 -8.10
CA LEU A 303 6.32 25.25 -7.25
C LEU A 303 5.90 24.07 -6.39
N VAL A 304 5.82 24.25 -5.06
CA VAL A 304 5.47 23.20 -4.10
C VAL A 304 4.09 23.48 -3.50
N VAL A 305 3.19 22.48 -3.56
CA VAL A 305 1.81 22.58 -3.06
C VAL A 305 1.41 21.35 -2.26
N SER A 306 0.36 21.48 -1.44
CA SER A 306 -0.23 20.41 -0.63
C SER A 306 -1.73 20.19 -0.87
N GLN A 307 -2.38 21.06 -1.64
CA GLN A 307 -3.80 20.98 -1.99
C GLN A 307 -4.07 21.80 -3.26
N ASP A 308 -5.11 21.44 -4.02
CA ASP A 308 -5.45 22.16 -5.26
C ASP A 308 -5.69 23.66 -5.05
N ALA A 309 -6.29 24.03 -3.92
CA ALA A 309 -6.54 25.42 -3.56
C ALA A 309 -5.27 26.27 -3.33
N ASN A 310 -4.07 25.67 -3.31
CA ASN A 310 -2.83 26.43 -3.39
C ASN A 310 -2.57 27.02 -4.80
N LEU A 311 -3.33 26.59 -5.83
CA LEU A 311 -3.18 27.02 -7.23
C LEU A 311 -4.27 28.02 -7.71
N GLY A 312 -5.04 28.61 -6.79
CA GLY A 312 -6.09 29.59 -7.11
C GLY A 312 -7.45 28.95 -7.40
N ASP A 313 -8.30 29.61 -8.19
CA ASP A 313 -9.60 29.07 -8.61
C ASP A 313 -9.47 27.74 -9.36
N PRO A 314 -10.23 26.68 -9.03
CA PRO A 314 -10.07 25.33 -9.61
C PRO A 314 -10.33 25.22 -11.12
N THR A 315 -10.89 26.25 -11.76
CA THR A 315 -11.07 26.31 -13.21
C THR A 315 -9.89 26.97 -13.94
N ALA A 316 -8.97 27.60 -13.22
CA ALA A 316 -7.81 28.25 -13.80
C ALA A 316 -6.72 27.24 -14.21
N SER A 317 -6.28 27.35 -15.46
CA SER A 317 -5.31 26.44 -16.08
C SER A 317 -3.92 26.50 -15.42
N LEU A 318 -3.25 25.35 -15.39
CA LEU A 318 -1.84 25.22 -15.04
C LEU A 318 -1.00 25.12 -16.32
N ILE A 319 -0.01 25.99 -16.50
CA ILE A 319 0.79 26.05 -17.73
C ILE A 319 2.23 25.71 -17.40
N PHE A 320 2.81 24.71 -18.06
CA PHE A 320 4.24 24.40 -17.99
C PHE A 320 4.98 25.00 -19.18
N ASP A 321 5.93 25.88 -18.88
CA ASP A 321 6.85 26.54 -19.83
C ASP A 321 8.33 26.25 -19.48
N GLY A 322 8.58 25.16 -18.73
CA GLY A 322 9.92 24.66 -18.36
C GLY A 322 10.11 24.36 -16.87
N GLY A 323 9.16 24.74 -16.01
CA GLY A 323 9.22 24.53 -14.56
C GLY A 323 8.70 23.18 -14.07
N ALA A 324 8.70 23.01 -12.75
CA ALA A 324 8.21 21.82 -12.05
C ALA A 324 7.09 22.15 -11.05
N LEU A 325 6.15 21.23 -10.88
CA LEU A 325 5.20 21.19 -9.77
C LEU A 325 5.58 20.03 -8.84
N GLN A 326 5.69 20.29 -7.54
CA GLN A 326 5.84 19.26 -6.51
C GLN A 326 4.59 19.18 -5.63
N THR A 327 4.03 17.99 -5.50
CA THR A 327 2.92 17.71 -4.57
C THR A 327 3.46 16.94 -3.35
N VAL A 328 3.23 17.50 -2.15
CA VAL A 328 3.74 16.92 -0.88
C VAL A 328 2.64 16.22 -0.06
N ALA A 329 1.43 16.14 -0.60
CA ALA A 329 0.27 15.52 0.01
C ALA A 329 -0.69 15.03 -1.09
N SER A 330 -1.56 14.09 -0.76
CA SER A 330 -2.52 13.54 -1.72
C SER A 330 -3.72 14.46 -1.91
N PHE A 331 -4.03 14.81 -3.16
CA PHE A 331 -5.23 15.55 -3.55
C PHE A 331 -5.57 15.32 -5.03
N SER A 332 -6.80 15.64 -5.41
CA SER A 332 -7.26 15.64 -6.80
C SER A 332 -7.35 17.07 -7.36
N SER A 333 -7.16 17.23 -8.66
CA SER A 333 -7.35 18.48 -9.41
C SER A 333 -8.09 18.21 -10.71
N ALA A 334 -9.02 19.11 -11.06
CA ALA A 334 -9.77 19.08 -12.33
C ALA A 334 -9.27 20.15 -13.33
N ARG A 335 -8.11 20.76 -13.06
CA ARG A 335 -7.54 21.83 -13.90
C ARG A 335 -7.01 21.28 -15.21
N ASP A 336 -7.35 21.94 -16.31
CA ASP A 336 -6.65 21.72 -17.57
C ASP A 336 -5.19 22.16 -17.46
N VAL A 337 -4.30 21.40 -18.10
CA VAL A 337 -2.87 21.62 -18.08
C VAL A 337 -2.34 21.81 -19.50
N THR A 338 -1.47 22.80 -19.70
CA THR A 338 -0.87 23.10 -21.00
C THR A 338 0.65 22.99 -20.96
N LEU A 339 1.22 22.20 -21.86
CA LEU A 339 2.65 22.00 -22.04
C LEU A 339 3.15 22.83 -23.23
N ASN A 340 3.68 24.02 -22.94
CA ASN A 340 4.40 24.84 -23.93
C ASN A 340 5.85 24.35 -24.10
N SER A 341 6.45 23.90 -23.00
CA SER A 341 7.77 23.29 -22.91
C SER A 341 7.71 22.06 -22.00
N THR A 342 8.86 21.46 -21.66
CA THR A 342 8.89 20.30 -20.74
C THR A 342 8.31 20.66 -19.38
N GLY A 343 7.22 20.00 -19.00
CA GLY A 343 6.64 20.08 -17.65
C GLY A 343 7.12 18.92 -16.78
N THR A 344 7.49 19.20 -15.53
CA THR A 344 7.88 18.17 -14.56
C THR A 344 6.88 18.11 -13.40
N VAL A 345 6.37 16.93 -13.09
CA VAL A 345 5.54 16.69 -11.90
C VAL A 345 6.27 15.74 -10.95
N ILE A 346 6.55 16.24 -9.75
CA ILE A 346 7.20 15.52 -8.65
C ILE A 346 6.12 15.16 -7.63
N VAL A 347 5.88 13.87 -7.39
CA VAL A 347 4.92 13.41 -6.37
C VAL A 347 5.69 12.76 -5.22
N ASP A 348 5.52 13.26 -4.00
CA ASP A 348 6.27 12.78 -2.84
C ASP A 348 5.87 11.35 -2.42
N ALA A 349 6.81 10.64 -1.78
CA ALA A 349 6.65 9.24 -1.38
C ALA A 349 5.40 9.01 -0.52
N GLY A 350 4.57 8.03 -0.90
CA GLY A 350 3.33 7.71 -0.19
C GLY A 350 2.16 8.67 -0.45
N THR A 351 2.30 9.61 -1.41
CA THR A 351 1.24 10.52 -1.83
C THR A 351 0.75 10.22 -3.25
N THR A 352 -0.47 10.65 -3.56
CA THR A 352 -1.11 10.50 -4.88
C THR A 352 -1.64 11.85 -5.36
N PHE A 353 -1.19 12.30 -6.53
CA PHE A 353 -1.80 13.42 -7.24
C PHE A 353 -2.70 12.87 -8.34
N ASP A 354 -3.99 13.16 -8.27
CA ASP A 354 -5.02 12.71 -9.21
C ASP A 354 -5.46 13.88 -10.09
N LEU A 355 -5.17 13.82 -11.38
CA LEU A 355 -5.45 14.89 -12.34
C LEU A 355 -6.52 14.41 -13.34
N SER A 356 -7.69 15.04 -13.28
CA SER A 356 -8.85 14.74 -14.13
C SER A 356 -9.14 15.82 -15.18
N GLY A 357 -8.40 16.94 -15.18
CA GLY A 357 -8.38 17.89 -16.29
C GLY A 357 -7.48 17.42 -17.44
N VAL A 358 -7.66 17.99 -18.63
CA VAL A 358 -6.95 17.55 -19.84
C VAL A 358 -5.53 18.12 -19.86
N VAL A 359 -4.52 17.26 -20.02
CA VAL A 359 -3.16 17.69 -20.38
C VAL A 359 -3.07 17.86 -21.89
N SER A 360 -2.61 19.02 -22.35
CA SER A 360 -2.58 19.44 -23.76
C SER A 360 -1.26 20.16 -24.12
N GLY A 361 -1.03 20.46 -25.40
CA GLY A 361 0.15 21.21 -25.87
C GLY A 361 1.20 20.36 -26.59
N THR A 362 2.38 20.94 -26.82
CA THR A 362 3.47 20.33 -27.61
C THR A 362 4.70 19.95 -26.80
N GLY A 363 4.78 20.42 -25.54
CA GLY A 363 5.88 20.10 -24.63
C GLY A 363 5.83 18.65 -24.12
N SER A 364 6.98 18.19 -23.61
CA SER A 364 7.12 16.86 -22.99
C SER A 364 6.64 16.85 -21.53
N TRP A 365 6.32 15.67 -21.01
CA TRP A 365 5.94 15.45 -19.61
C TRP A 365 6.97 14.58 -18.89
N SER A 366 7.51 15.01 -17.76
CA SER A 366 8.31 14.16 -16.85
C SER A 366 7.56 13.91 -15.55
N LYS A 367 7.38 12.63 -15.20
CA LYS A 367 6.92 12.18 -13.88
C LYS A 367 8.12 11.75 -13.04
N ASN A 368 8.29 12.40 -11.90
CA ASN A 368 9.35 12.15 -10.93
C ASN A 368 8.76 12.07 -9.49
N GLY A 369 9.61 11.86 -8.48
CA GLY A 369 9.19 11.58 -7.10
C GLY A 369 8.58 10.19 -6.93
N ALA A 370 8.72 9.60 -5.74
CA ALA A 370 8.36 8.20 -5.50
C ALA A 370 6.84 7.94 -5.34
N GLY A 371 6.00 8.97 -5.31
CA GLY A 371 4.54 8.83 -5.27
C GLY A 371 3.88 8.59 -6.63
N THR A 372 2.55 8.60 -6.64
CA THR A 372 1.72 8.24 -7.79
C THR A 372 1.09 9.48 -8.44
N LEU A 373 1.24 9.61 -9.75
CA LEU A 373 0.44 10.51 -10.57
C LEU A 373 -0.64 9.68 -11.28
N VAL A 374 -1.90 10.07 -11.17
CA VAL A 374 -3.01 9.49 -11.94
C VAL A 374 -3.48 10.53 -12.96
N LEU A 375 -3.59 10.13 -14.23
CA LEU A 375 -4.17 10.92 -15.31
C LEU A 375 -5.50 10.27 -15.71
N ASN A 376 -6.60 10.90 -15.33
CA ASN A 376 -7.97 10.37 -15.49
C ASN A 376 -8.72 10.95 -16.70
N ALA A 377 -8.09 11.85 -17.47
CA ALA A 377 -8.61 12.44 -18.70
C ALA A 377 -8.12 11.74 -19.98
N ASP A 378 -8.66 12.14 -21.13
CA ASP A 378 -8.03 11.93 -22.45
C ASP A 378 -6.99 13.06 -22.68
N ASN A 379 -5.71 12.71 -22.67
CA ASN A 379 -4.60 13.68 -22.69
C ASN A 379 -3.99 13.79 -24.09
N ILE A 380 -4.15 14.98 -24.68
CA ILE A 380 -3.92 15.26 -26.11
C ILE A 380 -2.56 15.90 -26.41
N TYR A 381 -1.64 15.97 -25.43
CA TYR A 381 -0.32 16.56 -25.64
C TYR A 381 0.59 15.68 -26.52
N THR A 382 1.37 16.31 -27.40
CA THR A 382 2.13 15.60 -28.44
C THR A 382 3.60 15.32 -28.08
N GLY A 383 4.09 15.88 -26.97
CA GLY A 383 5.47 15.66 -26.52
C GLY A 383 5.65 14.32 -25.82
N THR A 384 6.90 13.87 -25.72
CA THR A 384 7.28 12.60 -25.06
C THR A 384 6.86 12.59 -23.58
N THR A 385 6.36 11.45 -23.11
CA THR A 385 6.13 11.18 -21.68
C THR A 385 7.30 10.39 -21.13
N THR A 386 7.93 10.86 -20.05
CA THR A 386 9.04 10.18 -19.37
C THR A 386 8.66 9.92 -17.92
N ILE A 387 8.83 8.68 -17.46
CA ILE A 387 8.59 8.28 -16.07
C ILE A 387 9.94 7.95 -15.45
N ASP A 388 10.49 8.91 -14.72
CA ASP A 388 11.81 8.82 -14.08
C ASP A 388 11.75 8.12 -12.72
N ALA A 389 10.69 8.39 -11.94
CA ALA A 389 10.50 7.82 -10.62
C ALA A 389 9.00 7.69 -10.23
N GLY A 390 8.73 6.69 -9.40
CA GLY A 390 7.38 6.42 -8.88
C GLY A 390 6.43 5.96 -9.98
N THR A 391 5.12 6.12 -9.76
CA THR A 391 4.09 5.56 -10.65
C THR A 391 3.40 6.65 -11.47
N LEU A 392 3.22 6.40 -12.77
CA LEU A 392 2.21 7.04 -13.61
C LEU A 392 1.09 6.03 -13.89
N MET A 393 -0.14 6.37 -13.51
CA MET A 393 -1.35 5.62 -13.89
C MET A 393 -2.12 6.38 -14.97
N VAL A 394 -2.34 5.74 -16.12
CA VAL A 394 -3.25 6.23 -17.17
C VAL A 394 -4.62 5.60 -16.92
N GLY A 395 -5.52 6.37 -16.31
CA GLY A 395 -6.82 5.91 -15.83
C GLY A 395 -6.77 5.05 -14.57
N ASP A 396 -7.64 5.35 -13.61
CA ASP A 396 -8.04 4.42 -12.55
C ASP A 396 -9.19 3.50 -13.01
N SER A 397 -9.68 2.63 -12.11
CA SER A 397 -10.75 1.67 -12.41
C SER A 397 -12.12 2.29 -12.68
N SER A 398 -12.31 3.57 -12.37
CA SER A 398 -13.50 4.36 -12.71
C SER A 398 -13.33 5.12 -14.03
N HIS A 399 -12.10 5.28 -14.51
CA HIS A 399 -11.73 5.98 -15.74
C HIS A 399 -10.95 5.10 -16.75
N PRO A 400 -11.44 3.90 -17.12
CA PRO A 400 -10.76 3.01 -18.07
C PRO A 400 -10.71 3.54 -19.51
N THR A 401 -11.33 4.70 -19.79
CA THR A 401 -11.25 5.40 -21.07
C THR A 401 -10.28 6.58 -21.05
N ALA A 402 -9.56 6.81 -19.94
CA ALA A 402 -8.48 7.78 -19.90
C ALA A 402 -7.36 7.37 -20.87
N ALA A 403 -6.66 8.35 -21.45
CA ALA A 403 -5.69 8.05 -22.50
C ALA A 403 -4.50 9.02 -22.52
N LEU A 404 -3.41 8.56 -23.12
CA LEU A 404 -2.35 9.40 -23.70
C LEU A 404 -2.51 9.36 -25.23
N SER A 405 -3.33 10.26 -25.76
CA SER A 405 -3.81 10.21 -27.15
C SER A 405 -3.03 11.08 -28.14
N GLY A 406 -2.29 12.08 -27.66
CA GLY A 406 -1.54 13.03 -28.50
C GLY A 406 -0.34 12.46 -29.28
N GLY A 407 -0.01 11.17 -29.13
CA GLY A 407 0.94 10.46 -30.00
C GLY A 407 2.43 10.61 -29.65
N GLY A 408 2.77 11.28 -28.54
CA GLY A 408 4.14 11.32 -28.02
C GLY A 408 4.53 10.00 -27.34
N SER A 409 5.70 9.44 -27.68
CA SER A 409 6.19 8.17 -27.10
C SER A 409 6.27 8.20 -25.57
N VAL A 410 6.12 7.04 -24.94
CA VAL A 410 6.26 6.87 -23.48
C VAL A 410 7.56 6.13 -23.16
N ILE A 411 8.36 6.70 -22.27
CA ILE A 411 9.62 6.14 -21.79
C ILE A 411 9.49 5.83 -20.30
N VAL A 412 9.58 4.55 -19.95
CA VAL A 412 9.62 4.08 -18.56
C VAL A 412 11.08 3.83 -18.19
N ASN A 413 11.68 4.74 -17.41
CA ASN A 413 13.05 4.57 -16.92
C ASN A 413 13.08 3.58 -15.74
N ALA A 414 14.28 3.09 -15.38
CA ALA A 414 14.45 2.02 -14.39
C ALA A 414 13.89 2.31 -12.96
N GLY A 415 13.64 3.58 -12.61
CA GLY A 415 13.00 3.98 -11.36
C GLY A 415 11.49 4.20 -11.46
N GLY A 416 10.92 4.12 -12.67
CA GLY A 416 9.53 4.43 -12.98
C GLY A 416 8.65 3.20 -13.19
N THR A 417 7.37 3.38 -12.87
CA THR A 417 6.30 2.41 -13.13
C THR A 417 5.21 3.05 -13.99
N LEU A 418 4.82 2.41 -15.08
CA LEU A 418 3.65 2.73 -15.88
C LEU A 418 2.52 1.75 -15.55
N GLY A 419 1.31 2.23 -15.34
CA GLY A 419 0.13 1.38 -15.15
C GLY A 419 -1.18 2.10 -15.44
N GLY A 420 -2.26 1.60 -14.84
CA GLY A 420 -3.62 2.11 -15.05
C GLY A 420 -4.47 1.21 -15.96
N TYR A 421 -5.68 1.70 -16.24
CA TYR A 421 -6.75 0.98 -16.94
C TYR A 421 -7.05 1.53 -18.35
N GLY A 422 -6.33 2.58 -18.76
CA GLY A 422 -6.56 3.35 -19.98
C GLY A 422 -5.75 2.91 -21.20
N SER A 423 -5.56 3.83 -22.15
CA SER A 423 -4.83 3.57 -23.39
C SER A 423 -3.72 4.56 -23.73
N ILE A 424 -2.79 4.14 -24.59
CA ILE A 424 -1.65 4.92 -25.06
C ILE A 424 -1.60 4.80 -26.58
N THR A 425 -1.67 5.92 -27.32
CA THR A 425 -1.68 5.88 -28.80
C THR A 425 -0.29 5.78 -29.44
N ALA A 426 0.76 5.86 -28.64
CA ALA A 426 2.15 5.93 -29.08
C ALA A 426 2.98 4.70 -28.66
N ASP A 427 4.21 4.62 -29.16
CA ASP A 427 5.17 3.59 -28.75
C ASP A 427 5.56 3.71 -27.26
N VAL A 428 5.72 2.56 -26.60
CA VAL A 428 6.16 2.43 -25.21
C VAL A 428 7.53 1.76 -25.15
N ASN A 429 8.49 2.42 -24.51
CA ASN A 429 9.84 1.91 -24.26
C ASN A 429 10.01 1.62 -22.76
N ASN A 430 10.18 0.35 -22.39
CA ASN A 430 10.20 -0.11 -21.00
C ASN A 430 11.59 -0.54 -20.52
N SER A 431 12.25 0.31 -19.73
CA SER A 431 13.43 -0.04 -18.92
C SER A 431 13.12 -0.14 -17.42
N GLY A 432 11.86 0.11 -17.02
CA GLY A 432 11.37 0.10 -15.64
C GLY A 432 10.34 -0.99 -15.43
N ILE A 433 9.17 -0.64 -14.89
CA ILE A 433 8.05 -1.56 -14.68
C ILE A 433 6.83 -1.10 -15.49
N VAL A 434 6.20 -2.03 -16.21
CA VAL A 434 4.81 -1.88 -16.67
C VAL A 434 3.93 -2.77 -15.79
N ALA A 435 2.86 -2.21 -15.26
CA ALA A 435 1.94 -2.87 -14.33
C ALA A 435 0.49 -2.44 -14.64
N PRO A 436 -0.18 -3.10 -15.62
CA PRO A 436 -1.58 -2.86 -15.94
C PRO A 436 -2.50 -2.94 -14.71
N GLY A 437 -3.59 -2.18 -14.74
CA GLY A 437 -4.48 -2.04 -13.58
C GLY A 437 -3.87 -1.21 -12.46
N SER A 438 -4.06 -1.64 -11.22
CA SER A 438 -3.63 -0.87 -10.04
C SER A 438 -2.15 -1.06 -9.74
N ALA A 439 -1.28 -0.37 -10.49
CA ALA A 439 0.16 -0.28 -10.25
C ALA A 439 0.53 0.24 -8.84
N ALA A 440 -0.43 0.80 -8.09
CA ALA A 440 -0.26 1.24 -6.71
C ALA A 440 -0.81 0.26 -5.66
N ASN A 441 -1.63 -0.75 -6.02
CA ASN A 441 -2.30 -1.60 -5.02
C ASN A 441 -2.67 -3.02 -5.50
N VAL A 442 -1.67 -3.91 -5.44
CA VAL A 442 -1.69 -5.37 -5.70
C VAL A 442 -2.83 -6.16 -5.04
N LEU A 443 -3.46 -5.63 -3.98
CA LEU A 443 -4.42 -6.37 -3.13
C LEU A 443 -5.90 -6.12 -3.45
N SER A 444 -6.21 -5.39 -4.53
CA SER A 444 -7.57 -4.87 -4.77
C SER A 444 -8.56 -5.87 -5.41
N GLY A 445 -8.10 -7.04 -5.86
CA GLY A 445 -8.94 -8.08 -6.50
C GLY A 445 -9.65 -7.65 -7.79
N THR A 446 -9.33 -6.46 -8.31
CA THR A 446 -9.94 -5.83 -9.49
C THR A 446 -8.88 -5.77 -10.58
N THR A 447 -8.98 -6.66 -11.55
CA THR A 447 -8.01 -6.74 -12.66
C THR A 447 -8.19 -5.59 -13.63
N GLY A 448 -7.08 -5.11 -14.20
CA GLY A 448 -7.06 -4.03 -15.18
C GLY A 448 -6.40 -4.41 -16.49
N SER A 449 -6.84 -3.76 -17.57
CA SER A 449 -6.22 -3.84 -18.89
C SER A 449 -5.55 -2.51 -19.19
N LEU A 450 -4.29 -2.53 -19.65
CA LEU A 450 -3.61 -1.36 -20.20
C LEU A 450 -3.40 -1.60 -21.70
N THR A 451 -3.90 -0.69 -22.54
CA THR A 451 -3.83 -0.84 -24.00
C THR A 451 -2.79 0.09 -24.63
N ILE A 452 -1.92 -0.46 -25.46
CA ILE A 452 -0.90 0.26 -26.22
C ILE A 452 -1.24 0.11 -27.70
N HIS A 453 -1.71 1.16 -28.34
CA HIS A 453 -1.99 1.14 -29.79
C HIS A 453 -0.72 1.26 -30.64
N GLY A 454 0.40 1.70 -30.05
CA GLY A 454 1.73 1.70 -30.66
C GLY A 454 2.51 0.41 -30.47
N ASN A 455 3.82 0.45 -30.72
CA ASN A 455 4.72 -0.68 -30.46
C ASN A 455 5.16 -0.71 -29.00
N TYR A 456 5.41 -1.91 -28.49
CA TYR A 456 6.00 -2.14 -27.18
C TYR A 456 7.45 -2.63 -27.32
N ILE A 457 8.38 -1.96 -26.63
CA ILE A 457 9.82 -2.25 -26.70
C ILE A 457 10.36 -2.46 -25.27
N GLY A 458 10.65 -3.71 -24.91
CA GLY A 458 11.30 -4.07 -23.67
C GLY A 458 12.81 -3.85 -23.72
N ASN A 459 13.37 -3.11 -22.76
CA ASN A 459 14.80 -2.84 -22.63
C ASN A 459 15.36 -3.44 -21.32
N ASN A 460 15.03 -4.70 -21.07
CA ASN A 460 15.28 -5.44 -19.81
C ASN A 460 14.47 -4.91 -18.62
N GLY A 461 13.39 -4.18 -18.87
CA GLY A 461 12.37 -3.84 -17.87
C GLY A 461 11.54 -5.06 -17.46
N ALA A 462 10.57 -4.83 -16.57
CA ALA A 462 9.64 -5.84 -16.09
C ALA A 462 8.20 -5.55 -16.52
N LEU A 463 7.40 -6.62 -16.61
CA LEU A 463 5.94 -6.59 -16.63
C LEU A 463 5.47 -7.26 -15.33
N HIS A 464 4.62 -6.59 -14.57
CA HIS A 464 4.03 -7.12 -13.36
C HIS A 464 2.52 -7.21 -13.50
N LEU A 465 1.97 -8.41 -13.33
CA LEU A 465 0.53 -8.66 -13.39
C LEU A 465 0.06 -9.28 -12.08
N ASN A 466 -1.17 -8.98 -11.69
CA ASN A 466 -1.87 -9.62 -10.58
C ASN A 466 -3.02 -10.44 -11.13
N GLY A 467 -3.43 -11.49 -10.41
CA GLY A 467 -4.65 -12.20 -10.77
C GLY A 467 -4.96 -13.38 -9.89
N ALA A 468 -6.23 -13.79 -9.90
CA ALA A 468 -6.62 -15.08 -9.36
C ALA A 468 -6.31 -16.14 -10.42
N LEU A 469 -5.22 -16.88 -10.27
CA LEU A 469 -4.81 -17.91 -11.22
C LEU A 469 -5.62 -19.21 -11.00
N GLY A 470 -6.02 -19.84 -12.10
CA GLY A 470 -6.90 -21.01 -12.14
C GLY A 470 -6.66 -21.85 -13.40
N ASP A 471 -7.75 -22.36 -13.98
CA ASP A 471 -7.78 -22.96 -15.33
C ASP A 471 -8.03 -21.89 -16.41
N ASP A 472 -8.25 -22.30 -17.66
CA ASP A 472 -8.47 -21.41 -18.82
C ASP A 472 -9.73 -20.52 -18.69
N VAL A 473 -10.66 -20.85 -17.79
CA VAL A 473 -11.98 -20.21 -17.66
C VAL A 473 -12.13 -19.45 -16.34
N SER A 474 -11.50 -19.95 -15.27
CA SER A 474 -11.57 -19.37 -13.92
C SER A 474 -10.45 -18.38 -13.62
N SER A 475 -9.40 -18.33 -14.46
CA SER A 475 -8.33 -17.34 -14.30
C SER A 475 -8.83 -15.93 -14.62
N VAL A 476 -8.58 -15.00 -13.72
CA VAL A 476 -8.88 -13.57 -13.91
C VAL A 476 -7.63 -12.78 -13.55
N THR A 477 -6.98 -12.18 -14.55
CA THR A 477 -5.70 -11.48 -14.40
C THR A 477 -5.72 -10.07 -14.99
N ASP A 478 -4.80 -9.23 -14.53
CA ASP A 478 -4.39 -8.03 -15.26
C ASP A 478 -3.93 -8.42 -16.67
N LYS A 479 -4.15 -7.53 -17.66
CA LYS A 479 -3.81 -7.77 -19.07
C LYS A 479 -3.02 -6.60 -19.66
N LEU A 480 -1.98 -6.92 -20.43
CA LEU A 480 -1.34 -5.95 -21.33
C LEU A 480 -1.83 -6.20 -22.75
N VAL A 481 -2.40 -5.19 -23.41
CA VAL A 481 -2.87 -5.27 -24.81
C VAL A 481 -2.00 -4.39 -25.67
N ILE A 482 -1.51 -4.91 -26.79
CA ILE A 482 -0.58 -4.24 -27.72
C ILE A 482 -1.11 -4.41 -29.14
N ASP A 483 -1.66 -3.35 -29.73
CA ASP A 483 -2.15 -3.42 -31.11
C ASP A 483 -1.00 -3.41 -32.14
N GLY A 484 0.15 -2.84 -31.76
CA GLY A 484 1.38 -2.81 -32.54
C GLY A 484 2.27 -4.04 -32.32
N ASN A 485 3.58 -3.89 -32.59
CA ASN A 485 4.55 -4.98 -32.44
C ASN A 485 5.14 -5.00 -31.01
N ALA A 486 5.47 -6.19 -30.51
CA ALA A 486 6.20 -6.38 -29.25
C ALA A 486 7.64 -6.86 -29.53
N SER A 487 8.63 -6.17 -28.97
CA SER A 487 10.05 -6.46 -29.24
C SER A 487 10.97 -6.20 -28.05
N GLY A 488 12.24 -6.61 -28.18
CA GLY A 488 13.24 -6.45 -27.13
C GLY A 488 13.15 -7.56 -26.08
N THR A 489 13.27 -7.21 -24.80
CA THR A 489 13.12 -8.14 -23.66
C THR A 489 12.46 -7.47 -22.46
N THR A 490 11.41 -8.10 -21.94
CA THR A 490 10.72 -7.75 -20.69
C THR A 490 10.57 -8.99 -19.79
N TYR A 491 10.87 -8.86 -18.50
CA TYR A 491 10.69 -9.93 -17.52
C TYR A 491 9.27 -9.94 -16.94
N VAL A 492 8.49 -10.99 -17.22
CA VAL A 492 7.10 -11.13 -16.79
C VAL A 492 7.02 -11.80 -15.42
N THR A 493 6.47 -11.09 -14.44
CA THR A 493 6.14 -11.60 -13.10
C THR A 493 4.63 -11.59 -12.92
N VAL A 494 4.08 -12.63 -12.30
CA VAL A 494 2.64 -12.70 -12.01
C VAL A 494 2.41 -13.07 -10.55
N SER A 495 1.77 -12.17 -9.80
CA SER A 495 1.36 -12.37 -8.41
C SER A 495 -0.02 -13.02 -8.36
N ASN A 496 -0.11 -14.21 -7.76
CA ASN A 496 -1.40 -14.82 -7.47
C ASN A 496 -2.11 -14.07 -6.32
N VAL A 497 -3.34 -13.64 -6.55
CA VAL A 497 -4.17 -12.87 -5.61
C VAL A 497 -5.46 -13.65 -5.33
N GLY A 498 -5.34 -14.67 -4.48
CA GLY A 498 -6.47 -15.51 -4.06
C GLY A 498 -6.94 -16.55 -5.09
N GLY A 499 -6.19 -16.74 -6.18
CA GLY A 499 -6.43 -17.84 -7.10
C GLY A 499 -6.09 -19.19 -6.46
N LEU A 500 -6.93 -20.19 -6.75
CA LEU A 500 -6.82 -21.53 -6.20
C LEU A 500 -5.84 -22.40 -6.99
N GLY A 501 -5.39 -21.95 -8.17
CA GLY A 501 -4.71 -22.79 -9.14
C GLY A 501 -5.69 -23.72 -9.88
N GLY A 502 -5.27 -24.20 -11.04
CA GLY A 502 -6.10 -25.01 -11.92
C GLY A 502 -5.30 -25.62 -13.07
N GLN A 503 -5.90 -26.63 -13.70
CA GLN A 503 -5.34 -27.35 -14.84
C GLN A 503 -5.73 -26.62 -16.11
N THR A 504 -4.76 -26.06 -16.84
CA THR A 504 -5.01 -25.35 -18.11
C THR A 504 -4.88 -26.29 -19.30
N LEU A 505 -5.76 -26.17 -20.28
CA LEU A 505 -5.72 -26.94 -21.53
C LEU A 505 -5.04 -26.16 -22.67
N GLU A 506 -5.46 -24.92 -22.90
CA GLU A 506 -4.93 -24.02 -23.93
C GLU A 506 -3.95 -22.98 -23.34
N GLY A 507 -4.05 -22.75 -22.02
CA GLY A 507 -3.48 -21.61 -21.33
C GLY A 507 -4.41 -20.41 -21.39
N PHE A 508 -4.37 -19.56 -20.37
CA PHE A 508 -5.11 -18.29 -20.36
C PHE A 508 -4.20 -17.14 -20.77
N GLU A 509 -4.73 -16.20 -21.56
CA GLU A 509 -3.99 -15.07 -22.11
C GLU A 509 -3.72 -14.01 -21.04
N ILE A 510 -2.49 -13.51 -21.00
CA ILE A 510 -2.07 -12.44 -20.09
C ILE A 510 -1.46 -11.23 -20.83
N ILE A 511 -1.01 -11.44 -22.06
CA ILE A 511 -0.54 -10.40 -22.97
C ILE A 511 -1.12 -10.67 -24.34
N ASP A 512 -1.76 -9.67 -24.93
CA ASP A 512 -2.40 -9.73 -26.24
C ASP A 512 -1.62 -8.86 -27.21
N VAL A 513 -1.21 -9.43 -28.34
CA VAL A 513 -0.39 -8.75 -29.35
C VAL A 513 -1.00 -8.94 -30.73
N SER A 514 -1.58 -7.88 -31.29
CA SER A 514 -2.16 -7.91 -32.64
C SER A 514 -1.13 -7.76 -33.76
N GLY A 515 0.03 -7.14 -33.47
CA GLY A 515 1.18 -7.10 -34.38
C GLY A 515 2.11 -8.31 -34.19
N THR A 516 3.37 -8.18 -34.62
CA THR A 516 4.38 -9.24 -34.41
C THR A 516 5.02 -9.15 -33.03
N SER A 517 5.10 -10.27 -32.31
CA SER A 517 5.91 -10.39 -31.09
C SER A 517 7.21 -11.15 -31.38
N THR A 518 8.36 -10.59 -31.03
CA THR A 518 9.61 -11.38 -31.03
C THR A 518 9.62 -12.39 -29.89
N ASP A 519 10.25 -13.54 -30.07
CA ASP A 519 10.29 -14.60 -29.03
C ASP A 519 11.07 -14.21 -27.76
N SER A 520 11.85 -13.11 -27.82
CA SER A 520 12.49 -12.52 -26.64
C SER A 520 11.64 -11.45 -25.93
N ALA A 521 10.54 -10.98 -26.55
CA ALA A 521 9.81 -9.79 -26.11
C ALA A 521 9.37 -9.91 -24.65
N PHE A 522 8.95 -11.11 -24.26
CA PHE A 522 8.56 -11.46 -22.91
C PHE A 522 9.28 -12.73 -22.47
N VAL A 523 9.86 -12.70 -21.26
CA VAL A 523 10.59 -13.81 -20.66
C VAL A 523 10.10 -13.99 -19.23
N GLN A 524 9.88 -15.23 -18.79
CA GLN A 524 9.40 -15.48 -17.43
C GLN A 524 10.40 -15.00 -16.37
N GLY A 525 9.94 -14.08 -15.51
CA GLY A 525 10.66 -13.58 -14.35
C GLY A 525 10.33 -14.39 -13.09
N GLY A 526 11.09 -15.46 -12.84
CA GLY A 526 10.92 -16.28 -11.64
C GLY A 526 9.77 -17.30 -11.73
N ARG A 527 9.25 -17.73 -10.57
CA ARG A 527 8.17 -18.72 -10.50
C ARG A 527 6.81 -18.05 -10.43
N ILE A 528 5.85 -18.63 -11.15
CA ILE A 528 4.44 -18.25 -11.10
C ILE A 528 3.71 -19.48 -10.55
N VAL A 529 3.06 -19.34 -9.39
CA VAL A 529 2.46 -20.46 -8.66
C VAL A 529 1.09 -20.08 -8.11
N ALA A 530 0.16 -21.04 -8.13
CA ALA A 530 -1.09 -20.98 -7.40
C ALA A 530 -1.59 -22.39 -7.08
N GLY A 531 -2.12 -22.60 -5.88
CA GLY A 531 -2.56 -23.93 -5.47
C GLY A 531 -1.39 -24.90 -5.42
N ALA A 532 -1.58 -26.07 -6.02
CA ALA A 532 -0.57 -27.10 -6.18
C ALA A 532 0.28 -26.97 -7.47
N TYR A 533 0.02 -25.98 -8.32
CA TYR A 533 0.58 -25.90 -9.67
C TYR A 533 1.65 -24.82 -9.83
N GLU A 534 2.64 -25.10 -10.67
CA GLU A 534 3.47 -24.10 -11.35
C GLU A 534 2.77 -23.68 -12.65
N TYR A 535 2.97 -22.43 -13.05
CA TYR A 535 2.61 -21.92 -14.37
C TYR A 535 3.86 -21.49 -15.13
N SER A 536 3.91 -21.85 -16.41
CA SER A 536 4.94 -21.42 -17.34
C SER A 536 4.39 -20.41 -18.34
N LEU A 537 5.19 -19.39 -18.65
CA LEU A 537 4.92 -18.43 -19.72
C LEU A 537 5.13 -19.09 -21.09
N MET A 538 4.19 -18.88 -22.00
CA MET A 538 4.14 -19.50 -23.32
C MET A 538 3.68 -18.47 -24.37
N LYS A 539 4.41 -18.35 -25.49
CA LYS A 539 3.99 -17.54 -26.65
C LYS A 539 2.99 -18.32 -27.51
N GLY A 540 1.83 -17.74 -27.81
CA GLY A 540 0.66 -18.36 -28.43
C GLY A 540 -0.07 -19.35 -27.51
N ASN A 541 -1.32 -19.72 -27.80
CA ASN A 541 -2.00 -20.78 -27.05
C ASN A 541 -1.53 -22.19 -27.47
N VAL A 542 -2.00 -23.25 -26.81
CA VAL A 542 -1.59 -24.63 -27.14
C VAL A 542 -2.03 -25.05 -28.55
N SER A 543 -3.25 -24.72 -28.96
CA SER A 543 -3.78 -24.97 -30.31
C SER A 543 -3.06 -24.20 -31.44
N GLY A 544 -2.16 -23.26 -31.12
CA GLY A 544 -1.48 -22.41 -32.10
C GLY A 544 -2.36 -21.28 -32.67
N LEU A 545 -3.47 -20.98 -32.00
CA LEU A 545 -4.22 -19.74 -32.23
C LEU A 545 -3.46 -18.58 -31.57
N ASP A 546 -3.63 -17.38 -32.15
CA ASP A 546 -3.06 -16.12 -31.68
C ASP A 546 -1.54 -16.22 -31.35
N PRO A 547 -0.70 -16.61 -32.33
CA PRO A 547 0.70 -17.01 -32.11
C PRO A 547 1.65 -15.89 -31.65
N GLU A 548 1.17 -14.65 -31.60
CA GLU A 548 1.95 -13.47 -31.17
C GLU A 548 1.61 -13.04 -29.72
N SER A 549 0.43 -13.44 -29.21
CA SER A 549 0.01 -13.26 -27.81
C SER A 549 0.78 -14.17 -26.84
N TRP A 550 0.64 -13.95 -25.53
CA TRP A 550 1.31 -14.74 -24.49
C TRP A 550 0.35 -15.18 -23.37
N TYR A 551 0.57 -16.42 -22.95
CA TYR A 551 -0.32 -17.20 -22.11
C TYR A 551 0.43 -17.79 -20.92
N LEU A 552 -0.30 -18.09 -19.85
CA LEU A 552 0.18 -18.97 -18.78
C LEU A 552 -0.45 -20.35 -18.92
N THR A 553 0.37 -21.39 -18.78
CA THR A 553 -0.07 -22.79 -18.75
C THR A 553 0.49 -23.52 -17.53
N SER A 554 -0.35 -24.30 -16.85
CA SER A 554 0.06 -25.26 -15.82
C SER A 554 0.35 -26.65 -16.40
N GLU A 555 0.10 -26.89 -17.68
CA GLU A 555 0.49 -28.12 -18.37
C GLU A 555 1.93 -28.06 -18.89
N TYR A 556 2.67 -29.16 -18.77
CA TYR A 556 3.97 -29.30 -19.43
C TYR A 556 3.80 -29.56 -20.93
N ILE A 557 3.97 -28.51 -21.72
CA ILE A 557 3.84 -28.52 -23.18
C ILE A 557 5.20 -28.81 -23.83
N ILE A 558 5.22 -29.72 -24.81
CA ILE A 558 6.39 -29.97 -25.65
C ILE A 558 6.26 -29.15 -26.93
N THR A 559 7.23 -28.26 -27.18
CA THR A 559 7.33 -27.49 -28.43
C THR A 559 8.40 -28.10 -29.34
N ASP A 560 8.06 -28.36 -30.61
CA ASP A 560 9.01 -28.85 -31.61
C ASP A 560 9.85 -27.73 -32.26
N GLN A 561 10.79 -28.09 -33.15
CA GLN A 561 11.62 -27.11 -33.86
C GLN A 561 10.86 -26.25 -34.88
N GLY A 562 9.61 -26.59 -35.21
CA GLY A 562 8.71 -25.80 -36.03
C GLY A 562 7.77 -24.90 -35.23
N GLY A 563 7.86 -24.91 -33.90
CA GLY A 563 6.97 -24.16 -33.00
C GLY A 563 5.64 -24.86 -32.69
N ASN A 564 5.41 -26.08 -33.20
CA ASN A 564 4.18 -26.82 -32.91
C ASN A 564 4.21 -27.32 -31.46
N LYS A 565 3.07 -27.20 -30.77
CA LYS A 565 2.90 -27.63 -29.39
C LYS A 565 2.17 -28.95 -29.30
N THR A 566 2.57 -29.76 -28.32
CA THR A 566 1.92 -31.05 -28.00
C THR A 566 1.60 -31.08 -26.52
N GLN A 567 0.32 -31.30 -26.20
CA GLN A 567 -0.16 -31.63 -24.85
C GLN A 567 0.40 -32.98 -24.41
N THR A 568 0.79 -33.07 -23.14
CA THR A 568 1.26 -34.30 -22.50
C THR A 568 0.23 -34.87 -21.53
N GLY A 569 -0.77 -34.09 -21.12
CA GLY A 569 -1.68 -34.40 -20.01
C GLY A 569 -1.00 -34.36 -18.64
N VAL A 570 0.21 -33.81 -18.54
CA VAL A 570 1.00 -33.75 -17.29
C VAL A 570 1.08 -32.31 -16.80
N TYR A 571 0.38 -32.03 -15.69
CA TYR A 571 0.39 -30.71 -15.06
C TYR A 571 1.56 -30.55 -14.11
N MET A 572 2.22 -29.40 -14.15
CA MET A 572 3.45 -29.13 -13.41
C MET A 572 3.17 -28.93 -11.92
N MET A 573 3.54 -29.92 -11.10
CA MET A 573 3.34 -29.87 -9.65
C MET A 573 4.47 -29.10 -8.97
N ARG A 574 4.11 -28.18 -8.07
CA ARG A 574 5.08 -27.44 -7.27
C ARG A 574 5.63 -28.30 -6.12
N PRO A 575 6.94 -28.23 -5.81
CA PRO A 575 7.56 -29.10 -4.80
C PRO A 575 7.05 -28.85 -3.36
N GLU A 576 6.48 -27.67 -3.06
CA GLU A 576 6.02 -27.33 -1.71
C GLU A 576 4.94 -28.29 -1.20
N GLY A 577 4.01 -28.76 -2.05
CA GLY A 577 2.98 -29.73 -1.65
C GLY A 577 3.54 -31.08 -1.18
N GLY A 578 4.65 -31.51 -1.78
CA GLY A 578 5.42 -32.67 -1.31
C GLY A 578 6.04 -32.41 0.07
N THR A 579 6.55 -31.19 0.30
CA THR A 579 7.12 -30.79 1.60
C THR A 579 6.05 -30.69 2.69
N TYR A 580 4.89 -30.09 2.42
CA TYR A 580 3.76 -30.00 3.36
C TYR A 580 3.25 -31.39 3.78
N SER A 581 3.05 -32.31 2.82
CA SER A 581 2.62 -33.68 3.11
C SER A 581 3.70 -34.47 3.86
N ALA A 582 4.98 -34.27 3.56
CA ALA A 582 6.10 -34.84 4.32
C ALA A 582 6.21 -34.28 5.75
N ASN A 583 5.98 -32.99 5.96
CA ASN A 583 5.95 -32.37 7.30
C ASN A 583 4.84 -32.99 8.17
N LEU A 584 3.65 -33.22 7.60
CA LEU A 584 2.52 -33.87 8.28
C LEU A 584 2.81 -35.35 8.61
N ALA A 585 3.43 -36.08 7.67
CA ALA A 585 3.86 -37.46 7.88
C ALA A 585 4.96 -37.55 8.95
N ALA A 586 5.92 -36.62 8.98
CA ALA A 586 6.93 -36.53 10.01
C ALA A 586 6.30 -36.32 11.39
N ALA A 587 5.46 -35.29 11.55
CA ALA A 587 4.83 -34.95 12.82
C ALA A 587 4.01 -36.09 13.45
N ASN A 588 3.32 -36.90 12.62
CA ASN A 588 2.53 -38.04 13.11
C ASN A 588 3.36 -39.31 13.38
N ASN A 589 4.54 -39.48 12.77
CA ASN A 589 5.35 -40.70 12.91
C ASN A 589 6.55 -40.55 13.86
N MET A 590 7.07 -39.34 14.06
CA MET A 590 8.36 -39.06 14.73
C MET A 590 8.46 -39.63 16.15
N PHE A 591 7.36 -39.66 16.91
CA PHE A 591 7.35 -40.09 18.31
C PHE A 591 6.75 -41.48 18.52
N ASN A 592 6.49 -42.25 17.46
CA ASN A 592 5.94 -43.60 17.57
C ASN A 592 6.87 -44.56 18.34
N MET A 593 6.28 -45.39 19.19
CA MET A 593 6.97 -46.38 20.02
C MET A 593 6.27 -47.74 19.99
N ARG A 594 7.05 -48.80 20.17
CA ARG A 594 6.61 -50.16 20.52
C ARG A 594 6.97 -50.47 21.97
N LEU A 595 6.51 -51.62 22.48
CA LEU A 595 6.91 -52.17 23.77
C LEU A 595 8.45 -52.16 23.94
N HIS A 596 9.14 -52.82 23.01
CA HIS A 596 10.59 -53.03 23.04
C HIS A 596 11.43 -51.79 22.73
N ASP A 597 10.82 -50.71 22.22
CA ASP A 597 11.55 -49.46 21.95
C ASP A 597 11.88 -48.68 23.25
N ARG A 598 11.31 -49.09 24.41
CA ARG A 598 11.52 -48.46 25.73
C ARG A 598 11.81 -49.43 26.89
N LEU A 599 11.37 -50.70 26.79
CA LEU A 599 11.39 -51.60 27.95
C LEU A 599 12.71 -52.32 28.17
N GLY A 600 13.49 -52.61 27.10
CA GLY A 600 14.83 -53.22 27.16
C GLY A 600 14.91 -54.44 28.08
N GLU A 601 14.68 -55.63 27.54
CA GLU A 601 14.46 -56.85 28.31
C GLU A 601 15.52 -57.95 28.03
N PRO A 602 15.72 -58.94 28.93
CA PRO A 602 14.81 -59.44 29.95
C PRO A 602 15.14 -58.97 31.37
N GLN A 603 14.10 -58.74 32.17
CA GLN A 603 14.22 -58.49 33.61
C GLN A 603 14.02 -59.79 34.41
N PHE A 604 15.09 -60.56 34.59
CA PHE A 604 15.17 -61.65 35.58
C PHE A 604 15.99 -61.22 36.79
N ALA A 605 15.30 -60.77 37.86
CA ALA A 605 15.78 -60.61 39.24
C ALA A 605 14.63 -60.00 40.08
N ASP A 606 14.34 -60.39 41.33
CA ASP A 606 14.86 -61.45 42.18
C ASP A 606 13.74 -61.81 43.19
N SER A 607 13.68 -63.05 43.66
CA SER A 607 12.63 -63.65 44.48
C SER A 607 12.55 -63.19 45.95
N LEU A 608 13.30 -62.15 46.33
CA LEU A 608 13.63 -61.83 47.73
C LEU A 608 13.48 -60.35 48.12
N SER A 609 12.30 -59.76 47.91
CA SER A 609 11.61 -58.92 48.92
C SER A 609 10.31 -58.31 48.38
N ALA A 610 9.27 -58.26 49.23
CA ALA A 610 7.95 -57.76 48.88
C ALA A 610 7.80 -56.23 49.10
N GLN A 611 8.84 -55.43 48.83
CA GLN A 611 8.82 -53.97 49.06
C GLN A 611 9.50 -53.16 47.94
N ASP A 612 8.68 -52.34 47.28
CA ASP A 612 8.97 -51.04 46.67
C ASP A 612 10.26 -50.86 45.84
N LYS A 613 10.21 -51.30 44.58
CA LYS A 613 11.05 -50.75 43.49
C LYS A 613 10.15 -50.23 42.37
N VAL A 614 9.83 -48.93 42.45
CA VAL A 614 8.78 -48.30 41.62
C VAL A 614 9.35 -47.53 40.42
N SER A 615 10.62 -47.11 40.49
CA SER A 615 11.21 -46.18 39.52
C SER A 615 12.19 -46.85 38.55
N SER A 616 12.01 -46.56 37.27
CA SER A 616 13.00 -46.77 36.21
C SER A 616 13.10 -45.50 35.38
N LEU A 617 14.23 -45.30 34.69
CA LEU A 617 14.44 -44.23 33.72
C LEU A 617 14.94 -44.86 32.42
N TRP A 618 14.32 -44.54 31.31
CA TRP A 618 14.80 -44.92 29.98
C TRP A 618 15.00 -43.70 29.10
N ILE A 619 15.98 -43.81 28.19
CA ILE A 619 16.25 -42.84 27.13
C ILE A 619 16.44 -43.61 25.82
N ARG A 620 15.84 -43.08 24.74
CA ARG A 620 15.89 -43.60 23.38
C ARG A 620 16.36 -42.51 22.44
N TYR A 621 17.23 -42.87 21.50
CA TYR A 621 17.60 -42.07 20.34
C TYR A 621 17.22 -42.82 19.06
N ASP A 622 16.43 -42.19 18.19
CA ASP A 622 16.12 -42.66 16.84
C ASP A 622 16.77 -41.71 15.83
N TYR A 623 17.54 -42.29 14.90
CA TYR A 623 18.00 -41.60 13.70
C TYR A 623 17.49 -42.37 12.48
N GLY A 624 16.90 -41.69 11.52
CA GLY A 624 16.35 -42.36 10.34
C GLY A 624 16.37 -41.51 9.08
N HIS A 625 16.46 -42.20 7.95
CA HIS A 625 16.40 -41.62 6.61
C HIS A 625 15.23 -42.22 5.82
N ASN A 626 14.31 -41.37 5.38
CA ASN A 626 13.13 -41.75 4.59
C ASN A 626 13.21 -41.17 3.18
N ARG A 627 12.70 -41.93 2.20
CA ARG A 627 12.40 -41.43 0.85
C ARG A 627 11.01 -41.89 0.43
N SER A 628 10.20 -40.98 -0.10
CA SER A 628 8.88 -41.27 -0.68
C SER A 628 8.63 -40.44 -1.94
N GLY A 629 7.82 -40.97 -2.86
CA GLY A 629 7.21 -40.17 -3.93
C GLY A 629 5.91 -39.49 -3.49
N ASP A 630 5.37 -38.66 -4.35
CA ASP A 630 3.98 -38.19 -4.29
C ASP A 630 3.08 -38.90 -5.33
N SER A 631 1.77 -38.70 -5.22
CA SER A 631 0.79 -39.31 -6.12
C SER A 631 0.82 -38.80 -7.58
N SER A 632 1.46 -37.67 -7.88
CA SER A 632 1.68 -37.23 -9.27
C SER A 632 2.86 -37.94 -9.95
N GLY A 633 3.74 -38.58 -9.16
CA GLY A 633 4.99 -39.16 -9.63
C GLY A 633 6.09 -38.14 -9.96
N GLN A 634 5.83 -36.84 -9.78
CA GLN A 634 6.80 -35.79 -10.10
C GLN A 634 7.71 -35.46 -8.93
N LEU A 635 7.19 -35.49 -7.70
CA LEU A 635 7.86 -35.01 -6.51
C LEU A 635 8.51 -36.17 -5.74
N THR A 636 9.79 -36.01 -5.39
CA THR A 636 10.49 -36.93 -4.49
C THR A 636 10.83 -36.21 -3.18
N ASN A 637 10.27 -36.70 -2.08
CA ASN A 637 10.65 -36.30 -0.73
C ASN A 637 11.81 -37.18 -0.24
N LYS A 638 12.82 -36.55 0.36
CA LYS A 638 13.88 -37.18 1.16
C LYS A 638 13.84 -36.52 2.53
N SER A 639 14.05 -37.28 3.60
CA SER A 639 14.10 -36.69 4.94
C SER A 639 15.01 -37.43 5.90
N ASP A 640 15.66 -36.66 6.77
CA ASP A 640 16.53 -37.14 7.83
C ASP A 640 15.95 -36.69 9.18
N ARG A 641 15.66 -37.67 10.05
CA ARG A 641 15.10 -37.47 11.39
C ARG A 641 16.10 -37.77 12.49
N SER A 642 16.00 -37.01 13.58
CA SER A 642 16.75 -37.20 14.82
C SER A 642 15.80 -36.95 15.98
N VAL A 643 15.56 -37.97 16.81
CA VAL A 643 14.55 -37.95 17.87
C VAL A 643 15.16 -38.46 19.17
N VAL A 644 14.99 -37.70 20.26
CA VAL A 644 15.30 -38.13 21.63
C VAL A 644 13.98 -38.28 22.38
N GLN A 645 13.76 -39.45 22.97
CA GLN A 645 12.65 -39.70 23.89
C GLN A 645 13.19 -40.14 25.25
N VAL A 646 12.54 -39.71 26.32
CA VAL A 646 12.86 -40.05 27.70
C VAL A 646 11.58 -40.37 28.44
N GLY A 647 11.61 -41.36 29.31
CA GLY A 647 10.48 -41.70 30.16
C GLY A 647 10.88 -42.54 31.35
N GLY A 648 9.92 -42.85 32.20
CA GLY A 648 10.15 -43.64 33.39
C GLY A 648 8.87 -44.17 34.01
N ASP A 649 9.00 -45.33 34.64
CA ASP A 649 7.90 -45.96 35.37
C ASP A 649 7.66 -45.17 36.68
N ILE A 650 6.39 -44.86 36.95
CA ILE A 650 5.95 -44.10 38.13
C ILE A 650 5.10 -44.95 39.09
N ALA A 651 4.53 -46.06 38.61
CA ALA A 651 3.81 -47.02 39.43
C ALA A 651 3.91 -48.43 38.83
N GLN A 652 3.96 -49.45 39.68
CA GLN A 652 3.89 -50.86 39.31
C GLN A 652 3.04 -51.61 40.32
N TRP A 653 2.25 -52.59 39.86
CA TRP A 653 1.43 -53.44 40.75
C TRP A 653 1.17 -54.82 40.13
N SER A 654 0.66 -55.74 40.94
CA SER A 654 0.25 -57.08 40.53
C SER A 654 -1.12 -57.39 41.16
N SER A 655 -1.95 -58.15 40.45
CA SER A 655 -3.26 -58.61 40.91
C SER A 655 -3.24 -60.03 41.49
N ASN A 656 -2.30 -60.87 41.06
CA ASN A 656 -2.27 -62.31 41.40
C ASN A 656 -0.87 -62.84 41.79
N GLY A 657 0.16 -62.00 41.83
CA GLY A 657 1.54 -62.34 42.15
C GLY A 657 2.39 -62.76 40.95
N SER A 658 1.78 -63.29 39.87
CA SER A 658 2.48 -63.66 38.64
C SER A 658 2.44 -62.55 37.58
N ASP A 659 1.37 -61.76 37.54
CA ASP A 659 1.19 -60.66 36.59
C ASP A 659 1.93 -59.39 37.01
N ARG A 660 2.08 -58.45 36.08
CA ARG A 660 2.64 -57.13 36.37
C ARG A 660 2.03 -56.06 35.50
N PHE A 661 1.61 -54.98 36.14
CA PHE A 661 1.28 -53.72 35.49
C PHE A 661 2.42 -52.71 35.73
N HIS A 662 2.71 -51.92 34.71
CA HIS A 662 3.58 -50.75 34.72
C HIS A 662 2.76 -49.54 34.25
N LEU A 663 2.94 -48.40 34.89
CA LEU A 663 2.44 -47.10 34.45
C LEU A 663 3.61 -46.13 34.46
N GLY A 664 3.80 -45.39 33.37
CA GLY A 664 4.91 -44.46 33.21
C GLY A 664 4.53 -43.17 32.49
N VAL A 665 5.42 -42.19 32.60
CA VAL A 665 5.36 -40.91 31.89
C VAL A 665 6.52 -40.80 30.93
N MET A 666 6.34 -40.04 29.86
CA MET A 666 7.35 -39.88 28.82
C MET A 666 7.20 -38.56 28.09
N GLY A 667 8.31 -38.07 27.54
CA GLY A 667 8.33 -36.97 26.61
C GLY A 667 9.45 -37.11 25.60
N GLY A 668 9.38 -36.33 24.53
CA GLY A 668 10.39 -36.34 23.49
C GLY A 668 10.61 -34.97 22.87
N TYR A 669 11.77 -34.82 22.24
CA TYR A 669 12.07 -33.76 21.31
C TYR A 669 12.59 -34.39 20.03
N GLY A 670 12.17 -33.89 18.88
CA GLY A 670 12.64 -34.37 17.60
C GLY A 670 12.73 -33.29 16.55
N ARG A 671 13.63 -33.52 15.59
CA ARG A 671 13.81 -32.72 14.39
C ARG A 671 13.77 -33.60 13.16
N VAL A 672 13.14 -33.10 12.11
CA VAL A 672 13.21 -33.67 10.76
C VAL A 672 13.54 -32.54 9.78
N ASN A 673 14.53 -32.77 8.92
CA ASN A 673 14.74 -31.93 7.74
C ASN A 673 14.26 -32.71 6.51
N ILE A 674 13.62 -32.03 5.58
CA ILE A 674 13.03 -32.58 4.36
C ILE A 674 13.57 -31.81 3.15
N ASP A 675 13.92 -32.52 2.09
CA ASP A 675 14.18 -31.96 0.77
C ASP A 675 13.20 -32.57 -0.23
N THR A 676 12.49 -31.72 -0.97
CA THR A 676 11.57 -32.12 -2.04
C THR A 676 12.08 -31.62 -3.39
N ASP A 677 12.37 -32.55 -4.30
CA ASP A 677 12.73 -32.25 -5.70
C ASP A 677 11.52 -32.51 -6.62
N SER A 678 11.20 -31.58 -7.53
CA SER A 678 10.35 -31.89 -8.70
C SER A 678 11.22 -32.38 -9.86
N SER A 679 10.93 -33.58 -10.34
CA SER A 679 11.63 -34.20 -11.48
C SER A 679 11.24 -33.64 -12.84
N LEU A 680 10.10 -32.91 -12.92
CA LEU A 680 9.59 -32.30 -14.14
C LEU A 680 10.09 -30.86 -14.31
N THR A 681 9.94 -30.02 -13.29
CA THR A 681 10.29 -28.59 -13.36
C THR A 681 11.69 -28.28 -12.85
N GLY A 682 12.32 -29.21 -12.14
CA GLY A 682 13.64 -29.01 -11.51
C GLY A 682 13.63 -28.11 -10.27
N TYR A 683 12.48 -27.52 -9.90
CA TYR A 683 12.33 -26.72 -8.69
C TYR A 683 12.44 -27.56 -7.42
N ARG A 684 12.79 -26.90 -6.32
CA ARG A 684 12.99 -27.52 -5.01
C ARG A 684 12.24 -26.79 -3.92
N SER A 685 11.85 -27.54 -2.90
CA SER A 685 11.36 -27.02 -1.63
C SER A 685 12.07 -27.74 -0.50
N SER A 686 12.38 -27.00 0.58
CA SER A 686 12.96 -27.54 1.80
C SER A 686 11.96 -27.41 2.95
N GLY A 687 11.90 -28.45 3.78
CA GLY A 687 11.03 -28.55 4.94
C GLY A 687 11.82 -28.71 6.22
N LYS A 688 11.29 -28.15 7.31
CA LYS A 688 11.86 -28.34 8.65
C LYS A 688 10.75 -28.52 9.65
N VAL A 689 10.88 -29.56 10.46
CA VAL A 689 9.94 -29.92 11.52
C VAL A 689 10.72 -29.98 12.82
N ASP A 690 10.35 -29.18 13.80
CA ASP A 690 10.88 -29.22 15.17
C ASP A 690 9.71 -29.35 16.14
N GLY A 691 9.73 -30.35 17.02
CA GLY A 691 8.59 -30.59 17.88
C GLY A 691 8.90 -31.31 19.17
N TYR A 692 7.91 -31.26 20.07
CA TYR A 692 7.92 -31.92 21.35
C TYR A 692 6.72 -32.85 21.48
N SER A 693 6.89 -33.92 22.25
CA SER A 693 5.78 -34.76 22.69
C SER A 693 5.80 -34.94 24.21
N LEU A 694 4.63 -35.11 24.80
CA LEU A 694 4.44 -35.41 26.22
C LEU A 694 3.27 -36.38 26.37
N GLY A 695 3.43 -37.41 27.22
CA GLY A 695 2.37 -38.39 27.39
C GLY A 695 2.63 -39.45 28.44
N VAL A 696 1.80 -40.49 28.39
CA VAL A 696 1.75 -41.59 29.34
C VAL A 696 1.71 -42.93 28.63
N TYR A 697 2.28 -43.95 29.25
CA TYR A 697 2.23 -45.32 28.78
C TYR A 697 1.85 -46.27 29.92
N GLY A 698 1.21 -47.38 29.56
CA GLY A 698 0.84 -48.45 30.49
C GLY A 698 1.06 -49.81 29.84
N THR A 699 1.73 -50.71 30.56
CA THR A 699 2.10 -52.04 30.07
C THR A 699 1.66 -53.10 31.06
N TRP A 700 1.13 -54.21 30.59
CA TRP A 700 0.75 -55.38 31.38
C TRP A 700 1.37 -56.66 30.82
N TYR A 701 1.90 -57.49 31.71
CA TYR A 701 2.37 -58.85 31.42
C TYR A 701 1.56 -59.87 32.24
N ALA A 702 1.10 -60.94 31.60
CA ALA A 702 0.40 -62.03 32.26
C ALA A 702 1.31 -62.88 33.18
N ASN A 703 2.58 -63.00 32.81
CA ASN A 703 3.65 -63.60 33.61
C ASN A 703 4.86 -62.66 33.62
N GLN A 704 5.27 -62.20 34.79
CA GLN A 704 6.40 -61.29 34.95
C GLN A 704 7.74 -62.01 35.07
N GLU A 705 7.74 -63.27 35.52
CA GLU A 705 8.96 -63.99 35.91
C GLU A 705 9.83 -64.29 34.69
N ASP A 706 9.24 -64.89 33.64
CA ASP A 706 9.93 -65.20 32.37
C ASP A 706 9.38 -64.44 31.15
N LYS A 707 8.30 -63.67 31.33
CA LYS A 707 7.61 -62.91 30.27
C LYS A 707 7.10 -63.78 29.12
N SER A 708 6.82 -65.05 29.43
CA SER A 708 5.99 -65.94 28.64
C SER A 708 4.53 -65.49 28.64
N GLY A 709 3.79 -65.87 27.61
CA GLY A 709 2.37 -65.58 27.49
C GLY A 709 2.07 -64.16 27.01
N LEU A 710 0.85 -63.70 27.32
CA LEU A 710 0.27 -62.47 26.80
C LEU A 710 0.90 -61.22 27.46
N TYR A 711 1.23 -60.23 26.64
CA TYR A 711 1.40 -58.85 27.07
C TYR A 711 0.40 -57.93 26.35
N VAL A 712 0.07 -56.82 27.00
CA VAL A 712 -0.68 -55.70 26.41
C VAL A 712 0.03 -54.40 26.78
N ASP A 713 0.14 -53.51 25.82
CA ASP A 713 0.79 -52.21 25.95
C ASP A 713 -0.06 -51.12 25.33
N GLY A 714 -0.07 -49.93 25.93
CA GLY A 714 -0.75 -48.79 25.36
C GLY A 714 -0.09 -47.47 25.74
N TRP A 715 -0.14 -46.51 24.84
CA TRP A 715 0.38 -45.17 25.08
C TRP A 715 -0.45 -44.08 24.42
N ILE A 716 -0.39 -42.87 24.99
CA ILE A 716 -1.02 -41.66 24.46
C ILE A 716 -0.02 -40.51 24.59
N LEU A 717 0.20 -39.78 23.49
CA LEU A 717 1.05 -38.60 23.40
C LEU A 717 0.24 -37.39 22.93
N TRP A 718 0.46 -36.24 23.56
CA TRP A 718 0.20 -34.94 22.94
C TRP A 718 1.46 -34.49 22.18
N ASN A 719 1.29 -34.00 20.97
CA ASN A 719 2.37 -33.51 20.10
C ASN A 719 2.16 -32.02 19.82
N ASP A 720 3.22 -31.24 19.96
CA ASP A 720 3.27 -29.81 19.64
C ASP A 720 4.51 -29.54 18.79
N VAL A 721 4.28 -29.17 17.53
CA VAL A 721 5.30 -29.21 16.47
C VAL A 721 5.21 -27.93 15.66
N ASN A 722 6.34 -27.25 15.46
CA ASN A 722 6.46 -26.16 14.49
C ASN A 722 7.02 -26.71 13.18
N ALA A 723 6.42 -26.30 12.07
CA ALA A 723 6.79 -26.69 10.73
C ALA A 723 7.13 -25.48 9.87
N LYS A 724 7.99 -25.71 8.87
CA LYS A 724 8.39 -24.73 7.86
C LYS A 724 8.41 -25.35 6.48
N VAL A 725 8.13 -24.52 5.48
CA VAL A 725 8.27 -24.81 4.04
C VAL A 725 8.98 -23.62 3.40
N ASN A 726 10.05 -23.87 2.65
CA ASN A 726 10.84 -22.84 1.99
C ASN A 726 11.10 -23.30 0.54
N GLY A 727 10.32 -22.72 -0.38
CA GLY A 727 10.35 -22.99 -1.80
C GLY A 727 11.38 -22.14 -2.53
N SER A 728 12.10 -22.72 -3.50
CA SER A 728 13.11 -21.98 -4.27
C SER A 728 12.49 -20.78 -4.99
N GLY A 729 12.89 -19.56 -4.62
CA GLY A 729 12.37 -18.32 -5.21
C GLY A 729 11.03 -17.82 -4.65
N LEU A 730 10.53 -18.40 -3.56
CA LEU A 730 9.30 -17.99 -2.86
C LEU A 730 9.60 -17.55 -1.41
N ALA A 731 8.58 -17.04 -0.72
CA ALA A 731 8.67 -16.73 0.72
C ALA A 731 8.77 -18.02 1.56
N GLU A 732 9.35 -17.90 2.76
CA GLU A 732 9.30 -18.98 3.76
C GLU A 732 7.96 -18.95 4.50
N GLU A 733 7.31 -20.10 4.56
CA GLU A 733 6.05 -20.32 5.26
C GLU A 733 6.32 -21.07 6.57
N SER A 734 5.62 -20.67 7.65
CA SER A 734 5.72 -21.34 8.96
C SER A 734 4.37 -21.44 9.64
N TYR A 735 4.09 -22.62 10.18
CA TYR A 735 2.80 -23.02 10.73
C TYR A 735 3.01 -24.11 11.80
N ASP A 736 1.98 -24.39 12.60
CA ASP A 736 2.05 -25.40 13.64
C ASP A 736 1.28 -26.67 13.26
N ILE A 737 1.71 -27.81 13.82
CA ILE A 737 1.08 -29.11 13.72
C ILE A 737 0.87 -29.64 15.14
N LYS A 738 -0.40 -29.84 15.53
CA LYS A 738 -0.77 -30.19 16.91
C LYS A 738 -1.77 -31.33 16.97
N GLY A 739 -1.67 -32.14 18.01
CA GLY A 739 -2.71 -33.12 18.36
C GLY A 739 -2.20 -34.39 19.01
N VAL A 740 -3.14 -35.32 19.19
CA VAL A 740 -2.91 -36.56 19.92
C VAL A 740 -2.52 -37.68 18.97
N THR A 741 -1.51 -38.46 19.36
CA THR A 741 -1.22 -39.79 18.82
C THR A 741 -1.42 -40.81 19.94
N ALA A 742 -1.96 -41.99 19.62
CA ALA A 742 -2.22 -43.03 20.61
C ALA A 742 -2.01 -44.41 20.01
N SER A 743 -1.59 -45.40 20.80
CA SER A 743 -1.38 -46.76 20.33
C SER A 743 -1.81 -47.80 21.36
N LEU A 744 -2.19 -48.97 20.86
CA LEU A 744 -2.41 -50.19 21.62
C LEU A 744 -1.68 -51.33 20.91
N GLU A 745 -0.80 -52.03 21.61
CA GLU A 745 -0.05 -53.20 21.15
C GLU A 745 -0.37 -54.40 22.05
N ALA A 746 -0.40 -55.59 21.47
CA ALA A 746 -0.49 -56.85 22.21
C ALA A 746 0.34 -57.92 21.49
N GLY A 747 0.87 -58.87 22.26
CA GLY A 747 1.61 -59.99 21.70
C GLY A 747 1.74 -61.13 22.70
N TYR A 748 2.20 -62.29 22.23
CA TYR A 748 2.24 -63.51 23.05
C TYR A 748 3.59 -64.21 22.91
N SER A 749 4.41 -64.22 23.96
CA SER A 749 5.72 -64.86 23.96
C SER A 749 5.60 -66.36 24.22
N PHE A 750 6.22 -67.20 23.38
CA PHE A 750 6.36 -68.63 23.67
C PHE A 750 7.71 -69.18 23.20
N GLN A 751 8.24 -70.10 24.00
CA GLN A 751 9.47 -70.82 23.66
C GLN A 751 9.15 -71.90 22.63
N ILE A 752 9.92 -71.93 21.54
CA ILE A 752 9.79 -72.93 20.47
C ILE A 752 10.90 -73.99 20.50
N GLY A 753 11.95 -73.77 21.29
CA GLY A 753 13.03 -74.73 21.46
C GLY A 753 14.16 -74.22 22.35
N GLN A 754 15.22 -75.01 22.42
CA GLN A 754 16.47 -74.70 23.12
C GLN A 754 17.62 -74.94 22.14
N MET A 755 18.55 -74.00 22.06
CA MET A 755 19.73 -74.10 21.19
C MET A 755 20.86 -74.88 21.87
N ASN A 756 20.96 -74.73 23.20
CA ASN A 756 21.80 -75.49 24.10
C ASN A 756 21.20 -75.39 25.52
N GLU A 757 21.87 -75.94 26.54
CA GLU A 757 21.44 -75.87 27.94
C GLU A 757 21.34 -74.43 28.50
N GLU A 758 21.94 -73.43 27.83
CA GLU A 758 21.98 -72.05 28.29
C GLU A 758 20.99 -71.12 27.57
N TYR A 759 20.66 -71.38 26.28
CA TYR A 759 19.85 -70.47 25.44
C TYR A 759 18.57 -71.11 24.90
N GLY A 760 17.44 -70.48 25.21
CA GLY A 760 16.13 -70.74 24.62
C GLY A 760 15.87 -69.94 23.35
N VAL A 761 15.14 -70.53 22.41
CA VAL A 761 14.65 -69.89 21.18
C VAL A 761 13.18 -69.53 21.37
N TRP A 762 12.86 -68.25 21.23
CA TRP A 762 11.54 -67.70 21.48
C TRP A 762 10.94 -67.05 20.23
N ILE A 763 9.61 -67.16 20.10
CA ILE A 763 8.82 -66.41 19.12
C ILE A 763 7.74 -65.62 19.86
N GLN A 764 7.53 -64.39 19.42
CA GLN A 764 6.50 -63.49 19.91
C GLN A 764 5.77 -62.86 18.71
N PRO A 765 4.63 -63.42 18.25
CA PRO A 765 3.68 -62.68 17.42
C PRO A 765 3.21 -61.40 18.13
N GLN A 766 3.04 -60.33 17.37
CA GLN A 766 2.67 -59.00 17.83
C GLN A 766 1.63 -58.37 16.89
N ALA A 767 0.69 -57.64 17.45
CA ALA A 767 -0.26 -56.80 16.74
C ALA A 767 -0.34 -55.42 17.43
N GLN A 768 -0.27 -54.35 16.65
CA GLN A 768 -0.34 -52.97 17.14
C GLN A 768 -1.27 -52.14 16.27
N VAL A 769 -2.06 -51.26 16.90
CA VAL A 769 -2.90 -50.27 16.24
C VAL A 769 -2.54 -48.90 16.79
N THR A 770 -2.18 -47.97 15.91
CA THR A 770 -1.79 -46.59 16.24
C THR A 770 -2.70 -45.61 15.53
N TRP A 771 -3.37 -44.75 16.29
CA TRP A 771 -4.15 -43.63 15.79
C TRP A 771 -3.28 -42.37 15.73
N MET A 772 -3.33 -41.71 14.57
CA MET A 772 -2.51 -40.55 14.20
C MET A 772 -3.43 -39.34 13.97
N GLY A 773 -3.58 -38.53 15.02
CA GLY A 773 -4.55 -37.42 15.12
C GLY A 773 -3.94 -36.02 15.13
N ALA A 774 -2.63 -35.87 14.86
CA ALA A 774 -2.01 -34.56 14.72
C ALA A 774 -2.36 -33.95 13.34
N LYS A 775 -2.82 -32.70 13.36
CA LYS A 775 -3.25 -31.94 12.17
C LYS A 775 -2.41 -30.67 12.07
N ALA A 776 -2.08 -30.22 10.87
CA ALA A 776 -1.58 -28.85 10.68
C ALA A 776 -2.73 -27.85 10.81
N ASP A 777 -2.42 -26.66 11.35
CA ASP A 777 -3.33 -25.52 11.25
C ASP A 777 -3.54 -25.15 9.76
N ASP A 778 -4.72 -24.63 9.43
CA ASP A 778 -5.02 -24.20 8.05
C ASP A 778 -4.34 -22.84 7.79
N HIS A 779 -3.63 -22.72 6.67
CA HIS A 779 -2.68 -21.62 6.42
C HIS A 779 -2.87 -20.98 5.04
N MET A 780 -2.57 -19.68 4.94
CA MET A 780 -2.51 -18.96 3.66
C MET A 780 -1.06 -18.58 3.37
N GLU A 781 -0.50 -19.08 2.28
CA GLU A 781 0.84 -18.68 1.83
C GLU A 781 0.88 -17.19 1.43
N HIS A 782 2.07 -16.58 1.41
CA HIS A 782 2.27 -15.20 0.95
C HIS A 782 1.82 -14.97 -0.50
N ASN A 783 1.76 -16.03 -1.33
CA ASN A 783 1.23 -16.00 -2.70
C ASN A 783 -0.30 -16.23 -2.79
N GLY A 784 -1.03 -16.16 -1.67
CA GLY A 784 -2.48 -16.35 -1.65
C GLY A 784 -2.97 -17.78 -1.84
N THR A 785 -2.09 -18.79 -1.79
CA THR A 785 -2.49 -20.20 -1.82
C THR A 785 -3.00 -20.65 -0.44
N TRP A 786 -4.24 -21.13 -0.38
CA TRP A 786 -4.81 -21.74 0.81
C TRP A 786 -4.39 -23.21 0.95
N VAL A 787 -3.77 -23.56 2.08
CA VAL A 787 -3.25 -24.90 2.38
C VAL A 787 -3.97 -25.48 3.59
N THR A 788 -4.55 -26.67 3.43
CA THR A 788 -5.18 -27.43 4.50
C THR A 788 -4.63 -28.86 4.58
N SER A 789 -4.75 -29.51 5.73
CA SER A 789 -4.22 -30.85 5.96
C SER A 789 -5.28 -31.83 6.47
N ASN A 790 -5.07 -33.11 6.17
CA ASN A 790 -5.98 -34.15 6.64
C ASN A 790 -5.73 -34.56 8.10
N ARG A 791 -6.64 -35.36 8.63
CA ARG A 791 -6.58 -35.89 10.00
C ARG A 791 -6.96 -37.36 10.05
N ASN A 792 -6.53 -38.02 11.13
CA ASN A 792 -6.96 -39.35 11.53
C ASN A 792 -6.55 -40.41 10.49
N ASN A 793 -5.24 -40.70 10.43
CA ASN A 793 -4.77 -41.99 9.93
C ASN A 793 -4.85 -43.01 11.07
N VAL A 794 -5.13 -44.27 10.74
CA VAL A 794 -4.94 -45.42 11.61
C VAL A 794 -3.93 -46.33 10.94
N GLN A 795 -2.84 -46.61 11.63
CA GLN A 795 -1.79 -47.53 11.24
C GLN A 795 -1.95 -48.84 12.02
N THR A 796 -1.94 -49.97 11.32
CA THR A 796 -1.93 -51.31 11.91
C THR A 796 -0.59 -51.97 11.60
N ARG A 797 0.07 -52.55 12.59
CA ARG A 797 1.27 -53.38 12.44
C ARG A 797 0.96 -54.80 12.88
N LEU A 798 1.18 -55.78 12.02
CA LEU A 798 1.14 -57.20 12.34
C LEU A 798 2.51 -57.81 12.07
N GLY A 799 3.06 -58.58 13.01
CA GLY A 799 4.38 -59.15 12.84
C GLY A 799 4.75 -60.21 13.87
N ALA A 800 6.00 -60.66 13.80
CA ALA A 800 6.58 -61.57 14.77
C ALA A 800 8.05 -61.22 15.06
N ARG A 801 8.40 -61.26 16.34
CA ARG A 801 9.77 -61.14 16.85
C ARG A 801 10.29 -62.52 17.22
N GLY A 802 11.39 -62.94 16.59
CA GLY A 802 12.17 -64.11 17.00
C GLY A 802 13.41 -63.66 17.79
N TYR A 803 13.67 -64.24 18.96
CA TYR A 803 14.81 -63.86 19.79
C TYR A 803 15.43 -65.06 20.52
N LEU A 804 16.71 -64.93 20.87
CA LEU A 804 17.41 -65.85 21.76
C LEU A 804 17.46 -65.25 23.16
N SER A 805 17.24 -66.05 24.20
CA SER A 805 17.38 -65.63 25.60
C SER A 805 18.10 -66.69 26.41
N ASN A 806 18.92 -66.27 27.38
CA ASN A 806 19.43 -67.18 28.39
C ASN A 806 18.24 -67.75 29.21
N ILE A 807 18.25 -69.05 29.49
CA ILE A 807 17.19 -69.80 30.19
C ILE A 807 17.67 -70.40 31.52
N ASN A 808 18.96 -70.28 31.86
CA ASN A 808 19.57 -71.11 32.92
C ASN A 808 20.52 -70.35 33.85
N SER A 809 20.37 -69.03 33.98
CA SER A 809 21.28 -68.19 34.76
C SER A 809 20.64 -67.53 36.00
N GLN A 810 20.55 -68.29 37.10
CA GLN A 810 20.45 -67.76 38.47
C GLN A 810 21.70 -66.93 38.92
N ALA A 811 22.64 -66.64 38.00
CA ALA A 811 23.97 -66.12 38.35
C ALA A 811 24.66 -65.18 37.34
N SER A 812 24.20 -65.03 36.08
CA SER A 812 24.89 -64.18 35.10
C SER A 812 24.44 -62.72 35.18
N GLN A 813 25.39 -61.80 35.37
CA GLN A 813 25.11 -60.36 35.37
C GLN A 813 24.99 -59.79 33.94
N ASN A 814 25.43 -60.54 32.93
CA ASN A 814 25.44 -60.13 31.53
C ASN A 814 24.60 -61.11 30.72
N VAL A 815 23.43 -60.66 30.24
CA VAL A 815 22.54 -61.41 29.34
C VAL A 815 22.44 -60.63 28.05
N VAL A 816 22.57 -61.32 26.91
CA VAL A 816 22.45 -60.73 25.57
C VAL A 816 21.34 -61.45 24.80
N GLN A 817 20.42 -60.68 24.23
CA GLN A 817 19.31 -61.14 23.40
C GLN A 817 19.41 -60.56 21.98
N PRO A 818 20.00 -61.26 21.01
CA PRO A 818 19.85 -60.92 19.60
C PRO A 818 18.42 -61.24 19.13
N TYR A 819 17.87 -60.39 18.27
CA TYR A 819 16.51 -60.56 17.74
C TYR A 819 16.35 -60.15 16.27
N LEU A 820 15.32 -60.72 15.64
CA LEU A 820 14.81 -60.41 14.31
C LEU A 820 13.31 -60.17 14.40
N GLU A 821 12.82 -59.04 13.88
CA GLU A 821 11.39 -58.78 13.68
C GLU A 821 11.07 -58.73 12.19
N LEU A 822 9.95 -59.34 11.82
CA LEU A 822 9.31 -59.20 10.51
C LEU A 822 7.91 -58.61 10.74
N ASN A 823 7.60 -57.49 10.10
CA ASN A 823 6.30 -56.82 10.24
C ASN A 823 5.70 -56.44 8.88
N TRP A 824 4.38 -56.52 8.78
CA TRP A 824 3.58 -55.81 7.78
C TRP A 824 2.90 -54.63 8.48
N ILE A 825 3.00 -53.45 7.87
CA ILE A 825 2.44 -52.19 8.34
C ILE A 825 1.43 -51.72 7.29
N HIS A 826 0.20 -51.45 7.71
CA HIS A 826 -0.89 -50.97 6.87
C HIS A 826 -1.38 -49.61 7.38
N ASN A 827 -1.45 -48.61 6.50
CA ASN A 827 -2.02 -47.29 6.78
C ASN A 827 -3.38 -47.15 6.09
N THR A 828 -4.42 -46.80 6.86
CA THR A 828 -5.77 -46.60 6.33
C THR A 828 -5.88 -45.38 5.39
N LYS A 829 -4.98 -44.40 5.53
CA LYS A 829 -4.86 -43.23 4.65
C LYS A 829 -3.39 -42.91 4.33
N SER A 830 -3.16 -42.33 3.16
CA SER A 830 -1.94 -41.56 2.91
C SER A 830 -1.99 -40.21 3.62
N TYR A 831 -0.83 -39.69 4.01
CA TYR A 831 -0.71 -38.28 4.40
C TYR A 831 -0.87 -37.41 3.18
N HIS A 832 -1.77 -36.42 3.25
CA HIS A 832 -1.98 -35.47 2.16
C HIS A 832 -2.27 -34.08 2.68
N VAL A 833 -2.01 -33.10 1.82
CA VAL A 833 -2.49 -31.74 1.96
C VAL A 833 -3.33 -31.36 0.75
N ASN A 834 -4.20 -30.39 0.94
CA ASN A 834 -4.98 -29.79 -0.12
C ASN A 834 -4.51 -28.34 -0.30
N MET A 835 -4.01 -28.01 -1.49
CA MET A 835 -3.53 -26.68 -1.86
C MET A 835 -4.46 -26.12 -2.93
N GLY A 836 -5.27 -25.13 -2.57
CA GLY A 836 -6.24 -24.52 -3.49
C GLY A 836 -7.23 -25.52 -4.10
N GLY A 837 -7.71 -26.50 -3.32
CA GLY A 837 -8.62 -27.54 -3.81
C GLY A 837 -7.92 -28.78 -4.40
N THR A 838 -6.65 -28.70 -4.80
CA THR A 838 -5.90 -29.85 -5.33
C THR A 838 -5.20 -30.65 -4.23
N GLU A 839 -5.39 -31.97 -4.20
CA GLU A 839 -4.73 -32.86 -3.23
C GLU A 839 -3.30 -33.25 -3.69
N VAL A 840 -2.33 -33.09 -2.79
CA VAL A 840 -0.97 -33.63 -2.93
C VAL A 840 -0.73 -34.64 -1.82
N SER A 841 -0.57 -35.91 -2.18
CA SER A 841 -0.51 -37.03 -1.24
C SER A 841 0.81 -37.81 -1.32
N GLN A 842 1.26 -38.32 -0.19
CA GLN A 842 2.39 -39.26 -0.14
C GLN A 842 1.98 -40.61 -0.73
N ASP A 843 2.81 -41.13 -1.63
CA ASP A 843 2.61 -42.44 -2.25
C ASP A 843 3.56 -43.50 -1.67
N GLY A 844 3.21 -44.77 -1.86
CA GLY A 844 4.01 -45.94 -1.47
C GLY A 844 3.91 -46.38 -0.01
N ALA A 845 3.43 -45.50 0.88
CA ALA A 845 3.39 -45.73 2.34
C ALA A 845 2.16 -46.52 2.84
N LYS A 846 1.24 -46.94 1.96
CA LYS A 846 -0.03 -47.57 2.35
C LYS A 846 0.16 -48.98 2.93
N ASP A 847 0.95 -49.80 2.25
CA ASP A 847 1.27 -51.17 2.64
C ASP A 847 2.78 -51.35 2.59
N VAL A 848 3.38 -51.60 3.75
CA VAL A 848 4.83 -51.52 3.97
C VAL A 848 5.30 -52.80 4.67
N GLY A 849 6.30 -53.46 4.09
CA GLY A 849 7.03 -54.53 4.75
C GLY A 849 8.21 -53.97 5.54
N GLU A 850 8.43 -54.47 6.76
CA GLU A 850 9.55 -54.06 7.61
C GLU A 850 10.34 -55.28 8.10
N VAL A 851 11.67 -55.15 8.09
CA VAL A 851 12.60 -56.02 8.80
C VAL A 851 13.35 -55.20 9.84
N ARG A 852 13.40 -55.66 11.10
CA ARG A 852 14.29 -55.10 12.14
C ARG A 852 15.23 -56.17 12.65
N ILE A 853 16.49 -55.82 12.83
CA ILE A 853 17.50 -56.67 13.47
C ILE A 853 18.09 -55.88 14.63
N GLY A 854 18.19 -56.50 15.80
CA GLY A 854 18.69 -55.83 16.99
C GLY A 854 19.33 -56.76 18.01
N MET A 855 19.82 -56.13 19.07
CA MET A 855 20.32 -56.78 20.27
C MET A 855 19.93 -55.97 21.50
N GLU A 856 19.57 -56.67 22.57
CA GLU A 856 19.34 -56.12 23.90
C GLU A 856 20.33 -56.76 24.87
N ALA A 857 20.91 -55.99 25.78
CA ALA A 857 22.00 -56.45 26.64
C ALA A 857 21.93 -55.83 28.04
N ASN A 858 21.87 -56.67 29.07
CA ASN A 858 22.11 -56.26 30.45
C ASN A 858 23.62 -56.12 30.66
N ILE A 859 24.07 -54.93 31.04
CA ILE A 859 25.49 -54.60 31.32
C ILE A 859 25.74 -54.52 32.83
N SER A 860 24.68 -54.29 33.61
CA SER A 860 24.69 -54.47 35.06
C SER A 860 23.30 -54.89 35.54
N ARG A 861 23.18 -55.25 36.82
CA ARG A 861 21.88 -55.53 37.49
C ARG A 861 20.88 -54.37 37.40
N ASN A 862 21.34 -53.16 37.09
CA ASN A 862 20.55 -51.93 37.08
C ASN A 862 20.58 -51.25 35.70
N THR A 863 21.18 -51.85 34.66
CA THR A 863 21.42 -51.17 33.38
C THR A 863 21.29 -52.10 32.18
N THR A 864 20.34 -51.77 31.31
CA THR A 864 20.10 -52.46 30.04
C THR A 864 20.31 -51.49 28.88
N LEU A 865 21.02 -51.92 27.84
CA LEU A 865 21.12 -51.22 26.57
C LEU A 865 20.39 -52.00 25.48
N TRP A 866 19.86 -51.31 24.48
CA TRP A 866 19.42 -51.93 23.23
C TRP A 866 19.90 -51.14 22.02
N PHE A 867 20.12 -51.86 20.93
CA PHE A 867 20.43 -51.30 19.63
C PHE A 867 19.71 -52.10 18.55
N ASN A 868 19.13 -51.41 17.57
CA ASN A 868 18.56 -52.07 16.39
C ASN A 868 18.63 -51.20 15.13
N VAL A 869 18.59 -51.88 13.99
CA VAL A 869 18.42 -51.27 12.67
C VAL A 869 17.15 -51.82 12.04
N GLY A 870 16.27 -50.92 11.61
CA GLY A 870 15.06 -51.23 10.86
C GLY A 870 15.15 -50.76 9.42
N HIS A 871 14.59 -51.54 8.50
CA HIS A 871 14.39 -51.14 7.12
C HIS A 871 12.96 -51.45 6.68
N GLN A 872 12.28 -50.45 6.13
CA GLN A 872 10.93 -50.52 5.60
C GLN A 872 10.94 -50.35 4.09
N MET A 873 10.11 -51.11 3.39
CA MET A 873 9.90 -51.06 1.94
C MET A 873 8.40 -51.04 1.63
N GLY A 874 7.97 -50.07 0.82
CA GLY A 874 6.60 -49.97 0.31
C GLY A 874 6.56 -50.01 -1.23
N SER A 875 5.39 -49.73 -1.81
CA SER A 875 5.29 -49.52 -3.27
C SER A 875 5.93 -48.19 -3.69
N ASN A 876 6.03 -47.94 -5.01
CA ASN A 876 6.40 -46.64 -5.59
C ASN A 876 7.69 -46.02 -4.99
N SER A 877 8.68 -46.89 -4.74
CA SER A 877 9.99 -46.57 -4.16
C SER A 877 9.98 -46.00 -2.73
N TYR A 878 8.88 -46.14 -1.97
CA TYR A 878 8.87 -45.81 -0.55
C TYR A 878 9.88 -46.66 0.22
N ARG A 879 10.72 -46.02 1.02
CA ARG A 879 11.68 -46.68 1.91
C ARG A 879 12.00 -45.85 3.14
N ASP A 880 12.11 -46.51 4.29
CA ASP A 880 12.62 -45.92 5.53
C ASP A 880 13.76 -46.77 6.06
N THR A 881 14.83 -46.16 6.55
CA THR A 881 15.92 -46.86 7.24
C THR A 881 16.24 -46.15 8.53
N ALA A 882 16.14 -46.84 9.65
CA ALA A 882 16.30 -46.27 10.98
C ALA A 882 17.30 -47.06 11.81
N ALA A 883 18.13 -46.36 12.57
CA ALA A 883 18.96 -46.92 13.63
C ALA A 883 18.48 -46.35 14.97
N GLN A 884 18.26 -47.25 15.92
CA GLN A 884 17.78 -46.90 17.26
C GLN A 884 18.75 -47.41 18.31
N PHE A 885 19.01 -46.55 19.28
CA PHE A 885 19.76 -46.87 20.49
C PHE A 885 18.92 -46.50 21.71
N GLY A 886 19.02 -47.28 22.77
CA GLY A 886 18.46 -46.87 24.05
C GLY A 886 19.17 -47.47 25.26
N LEU A 887 18.90 -46.85 26.39
CA LEU A 887 19.43 -47.17 27.70
C LEU A 887 18.30 -47.10 28.71
N LYS A 888 18.20 -48.10 29.58
CA LYS A 888 17.31 -48.12 30.73
C LYS A 888 18.10 -48.35 32.01
N TYR A 889 17.82 -47.55 33.02
CA TYR A 889 18.35 -47.65 34.36
C TYR A 889 17.22 -47.96 35.35
N SER A 890 17.43 -48.92 36.25
CA SER A 890 16.47 -49.26 37.32
C SER A 890 17.10 -48.96 38.68
N PHE A 891 16.40 -48.22 39.54
CA PHE A 891 16.91 -47.76 40.84
C PHE A 891 16.73 -48.82 41.93
#